data_AF-A0A3P1Z972-F1
#
_entry.id   AF-A0A3P1Z972-F1
#
_cell.length_a   1.000
_cell.length_b   1.000
_cell.length_c   1.000
_cell.angle_alpha   90.00
_cell.angle_beta   90.00
_cell.angle_gamma   90.00
#
_symmetry.space_group_name_H-M   'P 1'
#
loop_
_entity.id
_entity.type
_entity.pdbx_description
1 polymer ?
#
loop_
_entity_poly.entity_id
_entity_poly.type
_entity_poly.pdbx_seq_one_letter_code
_entity_poly.pdbx_strand_id
1 'polypeptide(L)'
;MNIFSRSLFLLVVAVGMLSPDLAVAQKTVVDAHLANGGLFRLKNRGSGRYITENKTDHGLTGVTQQTVKPGALSQIWILKKNDGSYSLRNAYTGRYIPAENGKPMKTTLGASKLYIKYSAANNGTTTSYVTISWDAKYEGEKCLNENNGTRYILGWKANSPSVNDKFSDWVLEPAKDVTDDEIKAQITQQNHFTKPTENAYVHIVSAAYGNVITESPGNNSLFCIAPDAGDFSQVWKLEKISDSQWALKNALTGRYIQKQNGKRSSGYKTTTAKQSYTFSEGTDPYVIQYSIEDAGGVGLHDASSQDHLLVGWDISAEASQWGLKTVTVDEAALKAKQDELAVYSVLTPINIIKIRTTLRHYFEDEACTRLKPEFQNMSDDQLRAKMSEEPTDPADPVKIAIPLFIQDMAVKVKNESWGHREKEFRIHNYDVFTAGGYSDGGYRDIIGTNFCFGVQTGPTGISVKRGDVLTIYVGATPKYGASIGVMLTSDFAVNGEVTPLQKGFNVYTAARDGFIFINYHLKNKLKKVADYPAIPIHIEGGRVNGYFDITRGHTNADWLDMEKTLFKDKVIHMQSKYTHYLFHLDRVKKRMGQSYLNKYPTMYADMRANRVDADGVPKGIQGVLQRWDSIVAIQYDLMNVKLYQDRFKGMLSASSNASGNPHASSFGTYYPDAGGIVDYYDITIGRDTDEGGNLWMLAHEIGHIHQRYINMAGCTEISNNFYSQVTAWKQGSHVGRGGPLSVAMNHFHKGNNWHEYDLWIRTRFYFQLWLYFHEMGHKPTFYQELFERLRREPMTASTQEHAPGSGKTDFLRFAKHCCDVAKMDLSEFFQFYGMFQPTKNYTVGDYTNTYFSTTQKDIDEAIAYMQKYPKGPEGLLFIDERIRKVPATYPGAPAGAMRWATTRDVHPAQASKVGDVGMYLDYRNDIEVAPYTCTVSATGKVTIQKDGKGAVGFKVYDTNRKLVYVSNTWTFNLPESIRKAGYYICVAYGNGKQQSIYNATNVASIGETVVEPADQFAVIYDLSGRRTHNPKHGVYIVNGKLQVR
;
A
#
# COMPACT_ATOMS: atom_id res chain seq x y z
N MET A 1 72.02 -15.91 -27.22
CA MET A 1 72.77 -16.51 -28.35
C MET A 1 71.89 -16.40 -29.59
N ASN A 2 72.33 -15.63 -30.59
CA ASN A 2 71.81 -15.45 -31.97
C ASN A 2 70.32 -15.05 -32.12
N ILE A 3 69.93 -13.83 -32.51
CA ILE A 3 70.17 -13.05 -33.76
C ILE A 3 69.79 -13.84 -35.02
N PHE A 4 69.04 -13.14 -35.90
CA PHE A 4 68.51 -13.43 -37.24
C PHE A 4 66.98 -13.51 -37.21
N SER A 5 66.23 -12.69 -37.96
CA SER A 5 66.50 -12.02 -39.24
C SER A 5 65.45 -10.88 -39.42
N ARG A 6 65.88 -9.65 -39.78
CA ARG A 6 65.91 -9.05 -41.14
C ARG A 6 64.50 -8.74 -41.69
N SER A 7 64.21 -7.61 -42.34
CA SER A 7 65.03 -6.54 -42.92
C SER A 7 64.10 -5.47 -43.51
N LEU A 8 64.73 -4.37 -43.93
CA LEU A 8 64.30 -3.31 -44.89
C LEU A 8 63.50 -2.14 -44.31
N PHE A 9 63.72 -0.89 -44.72
CA PHE A 9 64.88 -0.09 -45.11
C PHE A 9 64.38 1.36 -45.16
N LEU A 10 65.31 2.32 -45.05
CA LEU A 10 65.07 3.74 -45.23
C LEU A 10 64.52 4.11 -46.63
N LEU A 11 63.56 5.05 -46.63
CA LEU A 11 63.56 6.34 -47.36
C LEU A 11 63.64 6.32 -48.91
N VAL A 12 62.57 6.75 -49.60
CA VAL A 12 62.55 7.87 -50.59
C VAL A 12 61.09 8.31 -50.87
N VAL A 13 60.85 9.59 -50.59
CA VAL A 13 59.94 10.60 -51.20
C VAL A 13 59.06 10.17 -52.39
N ALA A 14 57.73 10.29 -52.23
CA ALA A 14 56.80 11.10 -53.06
C ALA A 14 55.38 10.47 -53.19
N VAL A 15 54.38 11.29 -52.81
CA VAL A 15 52.93 11.18 -53.11
C VAL A 15 52.15 10.09 -52.37
N GLY A 16 51.48 10.51 -51.30
CA GLY A 16 50.47 9.72 -50.60
C GLY A 16 49.79 10.55 -49.51
N MET A 17 48.65 11.11 -49.88
CA MET A 17 47.66 11.87 -49.11
C MET A 17 47.54 11.58 -47.60
N LEU A 18 47.04 12.61 -46.90
CA LEU A 18 46.39 12.64 -45.58
C LEU A 18 47.28 13.01 -44.39
N SER A 19 47.19 14.28 -44.01
CA SER A 19 47.41 14.77 -42.65
C SER A 19 46.68 13.88 -41.64
N PRO A 20 47.30 13.38 -40.56
CA PRO A 20 46.56 12.84 -39.45
C PRO A 20 45.86 13.98 -38.72
N ASP A 21 44.54 13.87 -38.63
CA ASP A 21 43.63 14.80 -37.98
C ASP A 21 44.10 15.23 -36.58
N LEU A 22 44.45 16.52 -36.45
CA LEU A 22 44.70 17.21 -35.18
C LEU A 22 43.49 17.16 -34.21
N ALA A 23 42.30 16.80 -34.70
CA ALA A 23 41.07 16.73 -33.90
C ALA A 23 41.07 15.63 -32.82
N VAL A 24 41.87 14.56 -32.97
CA VAL A 24 41.85 13.40 -32.05
C VAL A 24 42.57 13.68 -30.72
N ALA A 25 43.60 14.54 -30.72
CA ALA A 25 44.53 14.68 -29.60
C ALA A 25 43.94 15.31 -28.31
N GLN A 26 42.90 16.15 -28.41
CA GLN A 26 42.26 16.76 -27.22
C GLN A 26 41.10 15.90 -26.68
N LYS A 27 40.41 15.17 -27.55
CA LYS A 27 39.41 14.18 -27.12
C LYS A 27 40.07 13.03 -26.35
N THR A 28 41.23 12.54 -26.81
CA THR A 28 41.99 11.51 -26.08
C THR A 28 42.45 11.97 -24.70
N VAL A 29 42.76 13.26 -24.51
CA VAL A 29 43.07 13.84 -23.19
C VAL A 29 41.85 13.85 -22.27
N VAL A 30 40.69 14.27 -22.79
CA VAL A 30 39.42 14.18 -22.04
C VAL A 30 39.10 12.73 -21.68
N ASP A 31 39.19 11.81 -22.64
CA ASP A 31 38.95 10.39 -22.41
C ASP A 31 39.92 9.82 -21.37
N ALA A 32 41.18 10.27 -21.34
CA ALA A 32 42.15 9.89 -20.31
C ALA A 32 41.80 10.45 -18.92
N HIS A 33 41.38 11.71 -18.82
CA HIS A 33 40.88 12.28 -17.56
C HIS A 33 39.65 11.54 -17.04
N LEU A 34 38.72 11.19 -17.93
CA LEU A 34 37.54 10.41 -17.60
C LEU A 34 37.86 8.94 -17.29
N ALA A 35 38.91 8.37 -17.87
CA ALA A 35 39.34 7.01 -17.58
C ALA A 35 40.00 6.90 -16.20
N ASN A 36 40.87 7.86 -15.86
CA ASN A 36 41.73 7.81 -14.69
C ASN A 36 41.14 8.50 -13.46
N GLY A 37 40.24 9.48 -13.65
CA GLY A 37 39.77 10.34 -12.57
C GLY A 37 40.88 11.28 -12.06
N GLY A 38 40.68 11.85 -10.87
CA GLY A 38 41.64 12.72 -10.19
C GLY A 38 41.07 14.06 -9.73
N LEU A 39 41.95 15.01 -9.41
CA LEU A 39 41.60 16.34 -8.89
C LEU A 39 41.47 17.36 -10.03
N PHE A 40 40.29 17.98 -10.16
CA PHE A 40 40.01 18.94 -11.23
C PHE A 40 39.33 20.20 -10.73
N ARG A 41 39.59 21.31 -11.41
CA ARG A 41 38.72 22.48 -11.40
C ARG A 41 37.84 22.45 -12.63
N LEU A 42 36.53 22.63 -12.43
CA LEU A 42 35.54 22.58 -13.51
C LEU A 42 35.30 24.00 -14.02
N LYS A 43 35.90 24.33 -15.16
CA LYS A 43 35.83 25.68 -15.75
C LYS A 43 34.76 25.77 -16.81
N ASN A 44 33.83 26.71 -16.66
CA ASN A 44 32.78 26.94 -17.63
C ASN A 44 33.35 27.53 -18.93
N ARG A 45 32.95 27.00 -20.07
CA ARG A 45 33.37 27.50 -21.39
C ARG A 45 32.83 28.91 -21.67
N GLY A 46 31.58 29.19 -21.30
CA GLY A 46 30.91 30.46 -21.59
C GLY A 46 31.47 31.64 -20.78
N SER A 47 31.81 31.43 -19.51
CA SER A 47 32.24 32.51 -18.61
C SER A 47 33.73 32.48 -18.23
N GLY A 48 34.41 31.34 -18.39
CA GLY A 48 35.76 31.11 -17.86
C GLY A 48 35.84 30.94 -16.34
N ARG A 49 34.71 30.85 -15.64
CA ARG A 49 34.61 30.70 -14.17
C ARG A 49 34.59 29.24 -13.74
N TYR A 50 34.88 29.00 -12.47
CA TYR A 50 34.98 27.67 -11.88
C TYR A 50 33.78 27.37 -10.99
N ILE A 51 33.28 26.14 -11.05
CA ILE A 51 32.26 25.66 -10.12
C ILE A 51 32.84 25.71 -8.71
N THR A 52 32.19 26.49 -7.86
CA THR A 52 32.59 26.73 -6.47
C THR A 52 31.44 26.35 -5.55
N GLU A 53 31.71 25.55 -4.53
CA GLU A 53 30.76 25.28 -3.47
C GLU A 53 30.85 26.37 -2.38
N ASN A 54 29.70 26.95 -2.02
CA ASN A 54 29.60 27.77 -0.82
C ASN A 54 29.73 26.90 0.44
N LYS A 55 30.64 27.29 1.32
CA LYS A 55 31.02 26.54 2.53
C LYS A 55 29.91 26.44 3.58
N THR A 56 28.94 27.35 3.55
CA THR A 56 27.89 27.47 4.57
C THR A 56 26.54 26.97 4.08
N ASP A 57 26.11 27.39 2.89
CA ASP A 57 24.79 27.03 2.36
C ASP A 57 24.80 25.90 1.32
N HIS A 58 26.00 25.41 0.97
CA HIS A 58 26.27 24.34 0.01
C HIS A 58 25.82 24.62 -1.44
N GLY A 59 25.45 25.87 -1.74
CA GLY A 59 25.06 26.31 -3.07
C GLY A 59 26.24 26.34 -4.04
N LEU A 60 25.97 25.93 -5.28
CA LEU A 60 26.95 25.91 -6.37
C LEU A 60 26.86 27.19 -7.20
N THR A 61 27.99 27.87 -7.40
CA THR A 61 28.07 29.08 -8.23
C THR A 61 29.38 29.16 -9.00
N GLY A 62 29.38 29.87 -10.13
CA GLY A 62 30.56 30.17 -10.92
C GLY A 62 31.37 31.35 -10.33
N VAL A 63 32.61 31.10 -9.94
CA VAL A 63 33.52 32.12 -9.40
C VAL A 63 34.83 32.14 -10.18
N THR A 64 35.49 33.30 -10.27
CA THR A 64 36.86 33.37 -10.79
C THR A 64 37.80 32.47 -9.97
N GLN A 65 38.92 32.05 -10.57
CA GLN A 65 39.86 31.14 -9.90
C GLN A 65 40.31 31.70 -8.55
N GLN A 66 40.27 30.85 -7.52
CA GLN A 66 40.79 31.12 -6.20
C GLN A 66 42.09 30.34 -6.02
N THR A 67 43.16 31.04 -5.63
CA THR A 67 44.49 30.47 -5.41
C THR A 67 44.85 30.37 -3.93
N VAL A 68 44.09 31.04 -3.05
CA VAL A 68 44.34 31.06 -1.60
C VAL A 68 43.44 30.03 -0.89
N LYS A 69 44.05 29.15 -0.09
CA LYS A 69 43.35 28.20 0.78
C LYS A 69 42.68 28.93 1.96
N PRO A 70 41.50 28.49 2.44
CA PRO A 70 40.75 27.32 2.00
C PRO A 70 39.81 27.59 0.81
N GLY A 71 39.78 28.80 0.26
CA GLY A 71 38.92 29.15 -0.89
C GLY A 71 39.23 28.28 -2.11
N ALA A 72 40.51 28.11 -2.44
CA ALA A 72 40.97 27.27 -3.54
C ALA A 72 40.41 25.83 -3.51
N LEU A 73 40.24 25.24 -2.32
CA LEU A 73 39.72 23.88 -2.16
C LEU A 73 38.23 23.75 -2.52
N SER A 74 37.45 24.83 -2.34
CA SER A 74 36.02 24.84 -2.69
C SER A 74 35.76 24.80 -4.20
N GLN A 75 36.80 24.99 -5.02
CA GLN A 75 36.77 24.90 -6.49
C GLN A 75 37.36 23.61 -7.04
N ILE A 76 37.91 22.75 -6.18
CA ILE A 76 38.52 21.48 -6.57
C ILE A 76 37.50 20.37 -6.36
N TRP A 77 37.36 19.54 -7.37
CA TRP A 77 36.44 18.43 -7.44
C TRP A 77 37.22 17.15 -7.72
N ILE A 78 37.01 16.15 -6.86
CA ILE A 78 37.52 14.80 -7.04
C ILE A 78 36.58 14.10 -8.02
N LEU A 79 37.07 13.83 -9.22
CA LEU A 79 36.39 13.05 -10.24
C LEU A 79 36.72 11.57 -10.03
N LYS A 80 35.68 10.77 -9.76
CA LYS A 80 35.79 9.31 -9.65
C LYS A 80 34.94 8.65 -10.72
N LYS A 81 35.55 7.71 -11.45
CA LYS A 81 34.85 6.82 -12.38
C LYS A 81 34.24 5.65 -11.60
N ASN A 82 32.96 5.40 -11.86
CA ASN A 82 32.18 4.29 -11.34
C ASN A 82 31.77 3.38 -12.52
N ASP A 83 31.13 2.24 -12.24
CA ASP A 83 30.64 1.35 -13.30
C ASP A 83 29.61 2.09 -14.19
N GLY A 84 30.01 2.38 -15.44
CA GLY A 84 29.23 3.14 -16.42
C GLY A 84 28.86 4.58 -16.06
N SER A 85 29.46 5.20 -15.04
CA SER A 85 29.10 6.55 -14.56
C SER A 85 30.23 7.26 -13.80
N TYR A 86 29.96 8.47 -13.31
CA TYR A 86 30.92 9.33 -12.61
C TYR A 86 30.32 9.93 -11.34
N SER A 87 31.19 10.37 -10.43
CA SER A 87 30.83 11.24 -9.30
C SER A 87 31.84 12.37 -9.17
N LEU A 88 31.38 13.53 -8.68
CA LEU A 88 32.18 14.72 -8.46
C LEU A 88 32.03 15.16 -7.00
N ARG A 89 33.10 15.00 -6.21
CA ARG A 89 33.13 15.29 -4.77
C ARG A 89 33.97 16.54 -4.49
N ASN A 90 33.45 17.49 -3.75
CA ASN A 90 34.16 18.73 -3.42
C ASN A 90 35.32 18.45 -2.46
N ALA A 91 36.49 19.04 -2.73
CA ALA A 91 37.69 18.79 -1.94
C ALA A 91 37.74 19.56 -0.61
N TYR A 92 36.89 20.58 -0.41
CA TYR A 92 36.77 21.28 0.86
C TYR A 92 35.82 20.55 1.81
N THR A 93 34.58 20.26 1.37
CA THR A 93 33.52 19.69 2.22
C THR A 93 33.39 18.17 2.15
N GLY A 94 33.91 17.54 1.10
CA GLY A 94 33.67 16.13 0.80
C GLY A 94 32.26 15.83 0.26
N ARG A 95 31.45 16.83 -0.07
CA ARG A 95 30.07 16.66 -0.58
C ARG A 95 30.02 16.53 -2.11
N TYR A 96 28.96 15.93 -2.65
CA TYR A 96 28.84 15.61 -4.07
C TYR A 96 27.92 16.58 -4.82
N ILE A 97 28.22 16.84 -6.10
CA ILE A 97 27.26 17.50 -7.01
C ILE A 97 26.01 16.61 -7.12
N PRO A 98 24.78 17.15 -6.96
CA PRO A 98 23.56 16.34 -6.94
C PRO A 98 23.11 15.91 -8.33
N ALA A 99 22.29 14.85 -8.39
CA ALA A 99 21.61 14.37 -9.61
C ALA A 99 20.19 14.96 -9.80
N GLU A 100 20.03 16.25 -9.49
CA GLU A 100 18.75 16.97 -9.58
C GLU A 100 18.96 18.46 -9.89
N ASN A 101 17.96 19.12 -10.47
CA ASN A 101 18.05 20.56 -10.74
C ASN A 101 17.83 21.38 -9.46
N GLY A 102 18.44 22.56 -9.39
CA GLY A 102 18.24 23.55 -8.32
C GLY A 102 18.64 24.95 -8.79
N LYS A 103 18.18 25.99 -8.08
CA LYS A 103 18.46 27.40 -8.42
C LYS A 103 18.90 28.20 -7.18
N PRO A 104 20.17 28.09 -6.72
CA PRO A 104 21.24 27.23 -7.23
C PRO A 104 21.09 25.76 -6.81
N MET A 105 21.73 24.86 -7.54
CA MET A 105 21.96 23.48 -7.10
C MET A 105 22.78 23.47 -5.80
N LYS A 106 22.50 22.51 -4.92
CA LYS A 106 23.20 22.34 -3.63
C LYS A 106 23.87 20.97 -3.54
N THR A 107 25.08 20.90 -2.98
CA THR A 107 25.77 19.62 -2.83
C THR A 107 25.07 18.70 -1.81
N THR A 108 25.27 17.40 -1.98
CA THR A 108 24.66 16.34 -1.16
C THR A 108 25.72 15.50 -0.46
N LEU A 109 25.36 14.80 0.63
CA LEU A 109 26.29 13.94 1.37
C LEU A 109 26.59 12.62 0.62
N GLY A 110 25.60 12.08 -0.09
CA GLY A 110 25.73 10.83 -0.85
C GLY A 110 26.24 11.05 -2.27
N ALA A 111 27.01 10.08 -2.78
CA ALA A 111 27.49 10.13 -4.15
C ALA A 111 26.33 10.11 -5.15
N SER A 112 26.30 11.10 -6.04
CA SER A 112 25.32 11.16 -7.12
C SER A 112 25.86 10.53 -8.40
N LYS A 113 24.98 9.84 -9.13
CA LYS A 113 25.31 9.24 -10.42
C LYS A 113 25.27 10.30 -11.52
N LEU A 114 26.44 10.63 -12.05
CA LEU A 114 26.61 11.57 -13.16
C LEU A 114 27.12 10.85 -14.42
N TYR A 115 26.86 11.46 -15.55
CA TYR A 115 27.28 11.04 -16.87
C TYR A 115 28.09 12.19 -17.46
N ILE A 116 29.34 11.91 -17.84
CA ILE A 116 30.24 12.90 -18.40
C ILE A 116 30.73 12.37 -19.75
N LYS A 117 30.62 13.18 -20.79
CA LYS A 117 31.12 12.87 -22.13
C LYS A 117 31.73 14.09 -22.79
N TYR A 118 32.54 13.85 -23.81
CA TYR A 118 32.98 14.89 -24.74
C TYR A 118 31.78 15.62 -25.36
N SER A 119 31.82 16.95 -25.39
CA SER A 119 30.70 17.77 -25.85
C SER A 119 30.38 17.56 -27.34
N ALA A 120 29.14 17.16 -27.64
CA ALA A 120 28.72 16.76 -28.98
C ALA A 120 28.63 17.92 -29.97
N ALA A 121 28.45 19.16 -29.50
CA ALA A 121 28.45 20.37 -30.33
C ALA A 121 29.80 20.64 -31.02
N ASN A 122 30.86 19.95 -30.61
CA ASN A 122 32.23 20.21 -31.03
C ASN A 122 32.87 19.01 -31.77
N ASN A 123 32.05 18.06 -32.24
CA ASN A 123 32.52 16.94 -33.09
C ASN A 123 33.22 17.49 -34.34
N GLY A 124 34.51 17.16 -34.52
CA GLY A 124 35.35 17.66 -35.61
C GLY A 124 36.16 18.92 -35.31
N THR A 125 36.17 19.41 -34.06
CA THR A 125 36.97 20.58 -33.63
C THR A 125 37.98 20.23 -32.53
N THR A 126 39.08 20.96 -32.43
CA THR A 126 40.15 20.77 -31.45
C THR A 126 39.80 21.40 -30.09
N THR A 127 38.84 20.83 -29.36
CA THR A 127 38.43 21.34 -28.03
C THR A 127 38.56 20.27 -26.96
N SER A 128 38.52 20.66 -25.68
CA SER A 128 38.59 19.76 -24.52
C SER A 128 37.33 19.83 -23.65
N TYR A 129 36.19 20.21 -24.24
CA TYR A 129 34.95 20.45 -23.51
C TYR A 129 34.20 19.16 -23.20
N VAL A 130 33.67 19.08 -21.99
CA VAL A 130 32.76 18.01 -21.54
C VAL A 130 31.38 18.57 -21.23
N THR A 131 30.37 17.72 -21.42
CA THR A 131 29.02 17.92 -20.89
C THR A 131 28.83 17.00 -19.70
N ILE A 132 28.34 17.55 -18.59
CA ILE A 132 28.02 16.81 -17.36
C ILE A 132 26.50 16.75 -17.23
N SER A 133 25.95 15.56 -17.02
CA SER A 133 24.50 15.29 -16.95
C SER A 133 24.20 14.32 -15.82
N TRP A 134 23.00 14.35 -15.27
CA TRP A 134 22.48 13.27 -14.41
C TRP A 134 21.48 12.35 -15.15
N ASP A 135 21.36 12.53 -16.47
CA ASP A 135 20.64 11.65 -17.36
C ASP A 135 21.59 11.08 -18.43
N ALA A 136 21.64 9.75 -18.54
CA ALA A 136 22.50 9.05 -19.50
C ALA A 136 22.19 9.43 -20.96
N LYS A 137 20.98 9.92 -21.24
CA LYS A 137 20.56 10.37 -22.58
C LYS A 137 20.98 11.80 -22.89
N TYR A 138 21.33 12.61 -21.88
CA TYR A 138 21.64 14.04 -22.03
C TYR A 138 20.48 14.85 -22.62
N GLU A 139 19.24 14.42 -22.35
CA GLU A 139 18.01 15.05 -22.85
C GLU A 139 17.36 15.93 -21.78
N GLY A 140 16.60 16.94 -22.22
CA GLY A 140 15.89 17.88 -21.33
C GLY A 140 16.84 18.81 -20.56
N GLU A 141 16.32 19.43 -19.49
CA GLU A 141 17.06 20.37 -18.63
C GLU A 141 17.84 19.65 -17.52
N LYS A 142 18.66 18.66 -17.91
CA LYS A 142 19.35 17.74 -16.99
C LYS A 142 20.87 17.75 -17.09
N CYS A 143 21.43 18.77 -17.75
CA CYS A 143 22.86 19.00 -17.87
C CYS A 143 23.30 20.18 -16.99
N LEU A 144 24.48 20.07 -16.42
CA LEU A 144 25.07 21.08 -15.56
C LEU A 144 25.37 22.35 -16.37
N ASN A 145 24.81 23.48 -15.94
CA ASN A 145 24.91 24.76 -16.63
C ASN A 145 25.20 25.88 -15.64
N GLU A 146 26.07 26.81 -16.00
CA GLU A 146 26.20 28.07 -15.28
C GLU A 146 25.25 29.10 -15.87
N ASN A 147 24.27 29.54 -15.08
CA ASN A 147 23.34 30.55 -15.55
C ASN A 147 24.06 31.84 -15.97
N ASN A 148 23.85 32.27 -17.22
CA ASN A 148 24.39 33.51 -17.77
C ASN A 148 23.67 34.73 -17.16
N GLY A 149 24.13 35.14 -15.98
CA GLY A 149 23.57 36.24 -15.21
C GLY A 149 23.86 36.02 -13.72
N THR A 150 23.03 35.21 -13.07
CA THR A 150 23.13 34.92 -11.62
C THR A 150 24.39 34.15 -11.23
N ARG A 151 25.03 33.46 -12.20
CA ARG A 151 26.18 32.56 -11.98
C ARG A 151 25.87 31.31 -11.18
N TYR A 152 24.62 31.10 -10.78
CA TYR A 152 24.18 29.87 -10.16
C TYR A 152 24.36 28.68 -11.10
N ILE A 153 24.82 27.57 -10.53
CA ILE A 153 24.82 26.29 -11.24
C ILE A 153 23.43 25.68 -11.14
N LEU A 154 22.88 25.28 -12.28
CA LEU A 154 21.54 24.73 -12.43
C LEU A 154 21.49 23.69 -13.56
N GLY A 155 20.34 23.04 -13.72
CA GLY A 155 20.04 22.13 -14.82
C GLY A 155 19.53 22.85 -16.06
N TRP A 156 20.12 22.53 -17.19
CA TRP A 156 19.76 23.04 -18.51
C TRP A 156 20.01 21.99 -19.61
N LYS A 157 19.78 22.37 -20.87
CA LYS A 157 20.00 21.50 -22.02
C LYS A 157 21.49 21.28 -22.29
N ALA A 158 21.85 20.10 -22.77
CA ALA A 158 23.19 19.82 -23.29
C ALA A 158 23.53 20.78 -24.43
N ASN A 159 24.79 21.19 -24.54
CA ASN A 159 25.25 21.89 -25.73
C ASN A 159 25.25 20.92 -26.92
N SER A 160 24.61 21.31 -28.01
CA SER A 160 24.50 20.51 -29.23
C SER A 160 24.44 21.42 -30.47
N PRO A 161 24.56 20.88 -31.69
CA PRO A 161 24.37 21.69 -32.90
C PRO A 161 23.00 22.38 -32.97
N SER A 162 21.97 21.82 -32.33
CA SER A 162 20.61 22.39 -32.27
C SER A 162 20.36 23.27 -31.03
N VAL A 163 21.25 23.22 -30.03
CA VAL A 163 21.18 23.99 -28.79
C VAL A 163 22.57 24.57 -28.53
N ASN A 164 22.83 25.75 -29.08
CA ASN A 164 24.13 26.44 -28.96
C ASN A 164 24.25 27.14 -27.60
N ASP A 165 24.51 26.37 -26.55
CA ASP A 165 24.71 26.88 -25.19
C ASP A 165 26.10 26.55 -24.65
N LYS A 166 27.00 27.52 -24.75
CA LYS A 166 28.37 27.41 -24.26
C LYS A 166 28.46 27.31 -22.74
N PHE A 167 27.40 27.63 -21.99
CA PHE A 167 27.40 27.56 -20.53
C PHE A 167 27.12 26.15 -19.98
N SER A 168 26.73 25.20 -20.85
CA SER A 168 26.62 23.77 -20.52
C SER A 168 27.90 22.96 -20.80
N ASP A 169 28.94 23.61 -21.33
CA ASP A 169 30.24 23.03 -21.63
C ASP A 169 31.26 23.39 -20.54
N TRP A 170 32.05 22.40 -20.13
CA TRP A 170 33.03 22.52 -19.05
C TRP A 170 34.40 22.03 -19.50
N VAL A 171 35.47 22.61 -18.95
CA VAL A 171 36.84 22.10 -19.07
C VAL A 171 37.23 21.47 -17.74
N LEU A 172 37.77 20.24 -17.81
CA LEU A 172 38.40 19.57 -16.67
C LEU A 172 39.85 20.06 -16.58
N GLU A 173 40.13 21.07 -15.75
CA GLU A 173 41.50 21.57 -15.54
C GLU A 173 42.15 20.84 -14.36
N PRO A 174 43.24 20.05 -14.55
CA PRO A 174 43.88 19.34 -13.44
C PRO A 174 44.38 20.29 -12.34
N ALA A 175 44.05 20.00 -11.09
CA ALA A 175 44.52 20.75 -9.92
C ALA A 175 45.88 20.19 -9.46
N LYS A 176 46.97 20.84 -9.85
CA LYS A 176 48.35 20.42 -9.52
C LYS A 176 48.95 21.14 -8.31
N ASP A 177 48.22 22.08 -7.74
CA ASP A 177 48.61 22.95 -6.62
C ASP A 177 48.12 22.44 -5.25
N VAL A 178 47.64 21.20 -5.21
CA VAL A 178 47.23 20.47 -4.01
C VAL A 178 47.72 19.03 -4.08
N THR A 179 47.95 18.40 -2.93
CA THR A 179 48.28 16.97 -2.85
C THR A 179 47.09 16.15 -2.33
N ASP A 180 47.08 14.86 -2.63
CA ASP A 180 46.06 13.93 -2.10
C ASP A 180 46.02 13.96 -0.57
N ASP A 181 47.18 14.03 0.11
CA ASP A 181 47.28 14.13 1.58
C ASP A 181 46.65 15.40 2.14
N GLU A 182 46.80 16.54 1.46
CA GLU A 182 46.15 17.80 1.88
C GLU A 182 44.63 17.71 1.79
N ILE A 183 44.13 17.12 0.70
CA ILE A 183 42.69 16.89 0.54
C ILE A 183 42.19 15.89 1.58
N LYS A 184 42.97 14.83 1.84
CA LYS A 184 42.67 13.83 2.86
C LYS A 184 42.54 14.46 4.24
N ALA A 185 43.51 15.30 4.64
CA ALA A 185 43.47 16.01 5.90
C ALA A 185 42.25 16.94 6.00
N GLN A 186 41.95 17.68 4.92
CA GLN A 186 40.82 18.61 4.87
C GLN A 186 39.46 17.89 5.00
N ILE A 187 39.19 16.87 4.19
CA ILE A 187 37.91 16.15 4.22
C ILE A 187 37.76 15.39 5.54
N THR A 188 38.84 14.79 6.03
CA THR A 188 38.84 14.12 7.35
C THR A 188 38.46 15.09 8.46
N GLN A 189 38.97 16.32 8.43
CA GLN A 189 38.62 17.36 9.39
C GLN A 189 37.14 17.76 9.29
N GLN A 190 36.60 17.94 8.07
CA GLN A 190 35.18 18.29 7.90
C GLN A 190 34.24 17.15 8.34
N ASN A 191 34.66 15.91 8.14
CA ASN A 191 33.87 14.76 8.57
C ASN A 191 34.03 14.47 10.08
N HIS A 192 35.00 15.09 10.75
CA HIS A 192 35.40 14.79 12.12
C HIS A 192 35.83 13.34 12.34
N PHE A 193 36.42 12.72 11.31
CA PHE A 193 36.94 11.37 11.42
C PHE A 193 38.34 11.35 12.05
N THR A 194 38.61 10.34 12.87
CA THR A 194 39.84 10.19 13.62
C THR A 194 40.46 8.82 13.41
N LYS A 195 41.76 8.69 13.67
CA LYS A 195 42.42 7.39 13.75
C LYS A 195 41.94 6.61 14.99
N PRO A 196 41.93 5.26 14.98
CA PRO A 196 41.66 4.45 16.16
C PRO A 196 42.60 4.86 17.30
N THR A 197 42.02 5.17 18.45
CA THR A 197 42.75 5.59 19.65
C THR A 197 42.37 4.68 20.80
N GLU A 198 43.37 4.22 21.56
CA GLU A 198 43.16 3.30 22.67
C GLU A 198 42.24 3.91 23.73
N ASN A 199 41.23 3.14 24.14
CA ASN A 199 40.20 3.49 25.11
C ASN A 199 39.28 4.66 24.71
N ALA A 200 39.38 5.18 23.48
CA ALA A 200 38.47 6.22 23.00
C ALA A 200 37.06 5.66 22.79
N TYR A 201 36.06 6.47 23.17
CA TYR A 201 34.67 6.26 22.79
C TYR A 201 34.42 6.86 21.41
N VAL A 202 33.79 6.09 20.54
CA VAL A 202 33.53 6.50 19.16
C VAL A 202 32.12 6.13 18.70
N HIS A 203 31.60 6.92 17.76
CA HIS A 203 30.64 6.43 16.79
C HIS A 203 31.38 5.81 15.61
N ILE A 204 30.98 4.60 15.23
CA ILE A 204 31.49 3.91 14.03
C ILE A 204 30.51 4.22 12.90
N VAL A 205 30.89 5.14 12.02
CA VAL A 205 30.01 5.79 11.03
C VAL A 205 30.20 5.14 9.65
N SER A 206 29.12 4.64 9.08
CA SER A 206 29.05 4.12 7.71
C SER A 206 29.45 5.22 6.72
N ALA A 207 30.49 4.96 5.92
CA ALA A 207 30.95 5.94 4.92
C ALA A 207 29.93 6.12 3.78
N ALA A 208 29.15 5.08 3.48
CA ALA A 208 28.16 5.11 2.41
C ALA A 208 26.88 5.88 2.79
N TYR A 209 26.42 5.75 4.05
CA TYR A 209 25.08 6.22 4.45
C TYR A 209 25.08 7.21 5.63
N GLY A 210 26.19 7.35 6.35
CA GLY A 210 26.28 8.22 7.54
C GLY A 210 25.62 7.67 8.81
N ASN A 211 25.05 6.48 8.75
CA ASN A 211 24.51 5.75 9.89
C ASN A 211 25.63 5.25 10.82
N VAL A 212 25.31 4.97 12.09
CA VAL A 212 26.25 4.48 13.09
C VAL A 212 25.92 3.06 13.54
N ILE A 213 26.94 2.23 13.77
CA ILE A 213 26.76 0.89 14.32
C ILE A 213 26.14 1.00 15.70
N THR A 214 25.05 0.27 15.90
CA THR A 214 24.24 0.33 17.12
C THR A 214 23.89 -1.06 17.60
N GLU A 215 24.01 -1.29 18.91
CA GLU A 215 23.52 -2.51 19.55
C GLU A 215 22.06 -2.38 19.99
N SER A 216 21.28 -3.45 19.79
CA SER A 216 20.00 -3.64 20.47
C SER A 216 20.23 -4.38 21.80
N PRO A 217 20.14 -3.72 22.98
CA PRO A 217 20.55 -4.31 24.26
C PRO A 217 19.77 -5.56 24.69
N GLY A 218 18.61 -5.83 24.07
CA GLY A 218 17.76 -6.97 24.42
C GLY A 218 18.11 -8.28 23.73
N ASN A 219 18.28 -8.23 22.42
CA ASN A 219 18.56 -9.41 21.60
C ASN A 219 20.01 -9.45 21.09
N ASN A 220 20.80 -8.43 21.43
CA ASN A 220 22.20 -8.27 21.09
C ASN A 220 22.47 -8.17 19.59
N SER A 221 21.45 -7.91 18.77
CA SER A 221 21.61 -7.73 17.32
C SER A 221 22.16 -6.35 16.99
N LEU A 222 22.92 -6.25 15.89
CA LEU A 222 23.53 -5.01 15.45
C LEU A 222 22.87 -4.44 14.19
N PHE A 223 22.62 -3.13 14.20
CA PHE A 223 22.01 -2.36 13.11
C PHE A 223 22.81 -1.08 12.87
N CYS A 224 22.60 -0.43 11.73
CA CYS A 224 23.14 0.88 11.42
C CYS A 224 21.98 1.87 11.35
N ILE A 225 21.96 2.89 12.19
CA ILE A 225 20.89 3.90 12.17
C ILE A 225 21.45 5.31 12.29
N ALA A 226 20.62 6.33 12.13
CA ALA A 226 21.03 7.71 12.29
C ALA A 226 21.64 7.95 13.70
N PRO A 227 22.71 8.76 13.81
CA PRO A 227 23.34 9.07 15.09
C PRO A 227 22.41 9.88 15.99
N ASP A 228 22.35 9.50 17.27
CA ASP A 228 21.65 10.17 18.36
C ASP A 228 22.62 10.35 19.54
N ALA A 229 22.88 11.61 19.89
CA ALA A 229 23.81 11.95 20.96
C ALA A 229 23.37 11.45 22.36
N GLY A 230 22.08 11.16 22.55
CA GLY A 230 21.54 10.61 23.80
C GLY A 230 21.62 9.09 23.90
N ASP A 231 22.05 8.38 22.85
CA ASP A 231 21.97 6.92 22.78
C ASP A 231 23.33 6.25 22.93
N PHE A 232 23.64 5.83 24.16
CA PHE A 232 24.87 5.11 24.46
C PHE A 232 24.99 3.72 23.81
N SER A 233 23.91 3.15 23.26
CA SER A 233 23.99 1.90 22.49
C SER A 233 24.69 2.08 21.13
N GLN A 234 24.86 3.33 20.68
CA GLN A 234 25.61 3.69 19.47
C GLN A 234 27.10 3.95 19.74
N VAL A 235 27.49 4.01 21.01
CA VAL A 235 28.84 4.39 21.44
C VAL A 235 29.67 3.14 21.67
N TRP A 236 30.84 3.09 21.05
CA TRP A 236 31.78 1.97 21.13
C TRP A 236 33.10 2.42 21.72
N LYS A 237 33.58 1.71 22.75
CA LYS A 237 34.93 1.84 23.27
C LYS A 237 35.88 0.97 22.45
N LEU A 238 36.92 1.60 21.90
CA LEU A 238 37.99 0.91 21.18
C LEU A 238 39.05 0.41 22.16
N GLU A 239 39.23 -0.91 22.27
CA GLU A 239 40.29 -1.50 23.09
C GLU A 239 41.38 -2.08 22.17
N LYS A 240 42.61 -1.56 22.27
CA LYS A 240 43.73 -1.98 21.42
C LYS A 240 44.16 -3.42 21.79
N ILE A 241 44.37 -4.25 20.77
CA ILE A 241 44.94 -5.60 20.91
C ILE A 241 46.35 -5.64 20.32
N SER A 242 46.50 -5.11 19.11
CA SER A 242 47.80 -4.86 18.45
C SER A 242 47.69 -3.61 17.59
N ASP A 243 48.70 -3.27 16.79
CA ASP A 243 48.69 -2.03 16.00
C ASP A 243 47.54 -1.94 14.99
N SER A 244 47.13 -3.07 14.40
CA SER A 244 46.00 -3.15 13.47
C SER A 244 44.78 -3.85 14.03
N GLN A 245 44.85 -4.41 15.25
CA GLN A 245 43.77 -5.19 15.83
C GLN A 245 43.10 -4.51 17.02
N TRP A 246 41.77 -4.46 16.98
CA TRP A 246 40.95 -3.74 17.94
C TRP A 246 39.74 -4.57 18.37
N ALA A 247 39.39 -4.47 19.64
CA ALA A 247 38.09 -4.91 20.13
C ALA A 247 37.11 -3.74 20.18
N LEU A 248 35.87 -4.01 19.77
CA LEU A 248 34.78 -3.05 19.72
C LEU A 248 33.81 -3.37 20.85
N LYS A 249 33.89 -2.61 21.95
CA LYS A 249 33.05 -2.83 23.15
C LYS A 249 31.94 -1.79 23.20
N ASN A 250 30.68 -2.21 23.24
CA ASN A 250 29.56 -1.30 23.39
C ASN A 250 29.62 -0.62 24.77
N ALA A 251 29.44 0.70 24.81
CA ALA A 251 29.51 1.48 26.05
C ALA A 251 28.37 1.14 27.02
N LEU A 252 27.16 0.92 26.50
CA LEU A 252 25.97 0.65 27.31
C LEU A 252 25.95 -0.77 27.87
N THR A 253 26.15 -1.80 27.04
CA THR A 253 26.02 -3.20 27.48
C THR A 253 27.35 -3.78 27.99
N GLY A 254 28.48 -3.16 27.65
CA GLY A 254 29.82 -3.69 27.90
C GLY A 254 30.17 -4.93 27.06
N ARG A 255 29.37 -5.26 26.04
CA ARG A 255 29.56 -6.43 25.18
C ARG A 255 30.40 -6.10 23.95
N TYR A 256 31.05 -7.11 23.38
CA TYR A 256 31.92 -7.00 22.22
C TYR A 256 31.19 -7.49 20.96
N ILE A 257 31.45 -6.88 19.80
CA ILE A 257 30.95 -7.44 18.53
C ILE A 257 31.49 -8.86 18.35
N GLN A 258 30.58 -9.82 18.10
CA GLN A 258 30.89 -11.23 17.96
C GLN A 258 31.37 -11.52 16.53
N LYS A 259 32.52 -12.19 16.39
CA LYS A 259 32.96 -12.70 15.09
C LYS A 259 31.99 -13.73 14.50
N GLN A 260 31.84 -13.67 13.19
CA GLN A 260 31.13 -14.68 12.41
C GLN A 260 32.05 -15.53 11.56
N ASN A 261 33.37 -15.29 11.63
CA ASN A 261 34.40 -16.01 10.87
C ASN A 261 34.17 -15.88 9.36
N GLY A 262 33.85 -14.66 8.91
CA GLY A 262 33.74 -14.32 7.48
C GLY A 262 32.45 -14.78 6.78
N LYS A 263 31.39 -15.10 7.53
CA LYS A 263 30.07 -15.38 6.94
C LYS A 263 29.49 -14.13 6.28
N ARG A 264 29.00 -14.28 5.05
CA ARG A 264 28.35 -13.20 4.30
C ARG A 264 26.85 -13.16 4.59
N SER A 265 26.27 -11.96 4.55
CA SER A 265 24.82 -11.72 4.71
C SER A 265 24.21 -12.27 6.01
N SER A 266 25.00 -12.43 7.06
CA SER A 266 24.53 -12.87 8.38
C SER A 266 24.61 -11.72 9.37
N GLY A 267 23.53 -11.46 10.11
CA GLY A 267 23.45 -10.34 11.06
C GLY A 267 24.39 -10.50 12.25
N TYR A 268 25.28 -9.53 12.47
CA TYR A 268 26.19 -9.51 13.60
C TYR A 268 25.44 -9.38 14.93
N LYS A 269 26.02 -9.97 15.98
CA LYS A 269 25.54 -9.85 17.36
C LYS A 269 26.69 -9.47 18.29
N THR A 270 26.39 -9.19 19.54
CA THR A 270 27.42 -9.00 20.58
C THR A 270 27.55 -10.19 21.53
N THR A 271 28.72 -10.32 22.14
CA THR A 271 29.09 -11.37 23.10
C THR A 271 29.82 -10.75 24.30
N THR A 272 29.92 -11.46 25.42
CA THR A 272 30.74 -11.03 26.57
C THR A 272 32.24 -11.25 26.35
N ALA A 273 32.61 -12.17 25.47
CA ALA A 273 34.00 -12.50 25.19
C ALA A 273 34.65 -11.47 24.26
N LYS A 274 35.78 -10.89 24.66
CA LYS A 274 36.56 -9.96 23.83
C LYS A 274 36.93 -10.61 22.48
N GLN A 275 36.68 -9.89 21.38
CA GLN A 275 36.95 -10.32 20.00
C GLN A 275 37.87 -9.33 19.29
N SER A 276 38.69 -9.82 18.35
CA SER A 276 39.73 -9.03 17.66
C SER A 276 39.40 -8.75 16.19
N TYR A 277 39.16 -7.51 15.80
CA TYR A 277 38.93 -7.12 14.40
C TYR A 277 40.15 -6.43 13.82
N THR A 278 40.48 -6.72 12.56
CA THR A 278 41.58 -6.05 11.86
C THR A 278 41.05 -4.77 11.21
N PHE A 279 41.64 -3.63 11.57
CA PHE A 279 41.36 -2.33 10.96
C PHE A 279 42.38 -2.10 9.86
N SER A 280 41.92 -2.08 8.62
CA SER A 280 42.72 -1.74 7.46
C SER A 280 42.23 -0.41 6.90
N GLU A 281 43.15 0.49 6.58
CA GLU A 281 42.79 1.78 5.97
C GLU A 281 42.07 1.53 4.64
N GLY A 282 40.97 2.25 4.43
CA GLY A 282 40.08 2.05 3.30
C GLY A 282 40.69 2.46 1.97
N THR A 283 39.95 2.21 0.89
CA THR A 283 40.41 2.40 -0.49
C THR A 283 40.27 3.83 -1.03
N ASP A 284 39.64 4.74 -0.28
CA ASP A 284 39.52 6.14 -0.68
C ASP A 284 40.76 6.92 -0.19
N PRO A 285 41.64 7.40 -1.09
CA PRO A 285 42.84 8.12 -0.69
C PRO A 285 42.53 9.50 -0.08
N TYR A 286 41.30 10.01 -0.20
CA TYR A 286 40.93 11.38 0.17
C TYR A 286 40.17 11.50 1.50
N VAL A 287 40.00 10.42 2.27
CA VAL A 287 39.38 10.48 3.60
C VAL A 287 39.91 9.35 4.48
N ILE A 288 40.13 9.61 5.78
CA ILE A 288 40.43 8.53 6.73
C ILE A 288 39.17 7.71 6.99
N GLN A 289 39.20 6.46 6.57
CA GLN A 289 38.18 5.45 6.84
C GLN A 289 38.84 4.07 6.93
N TYR A 290 38.11 3.10 7.48
CA TYR A 290 38.62 1.77 7.74
C TYR A 290 37.66 0.70 7.25
N SER A 291 38.19 -0.35 6.65
CA SER A 291 37.49 -1.63 6.64
C SER A 291 37.75 -2.33 7.98
N ILE A 292 36.68 -2.80 8.62
CA ILE A 292 36.75 -3.53 9.89
C ILE A 292 36.56 -5.02 9.58
N GLU A 293 37.65 -5.73 9.41
CA GLU A 293 37.68 -7.13 8.95
C GLU A 293 37.44 -8.12 10.10
N ASP A 294 36.55 -9.07 9.84
CA ASP A 294 36.28 -10.23 10.69
C ASP A 294 37.23 -11.38 10.34
N ALA A 295 37.15 -11.89 9.11
CA ALA A 295 38.04 -12.91 8.55
C ALA A 295 37.89 -13.05 7.01
N GLY A 296 38.98 -13.38 6.32
CA GLY A 296 38.96 -13.86 4.93
C GLY A 296 38.51 -12.80 3.90
N GLY A 297 38.82 -11.53 4.14
CA GLY A 297 38.35 -10.42 3.28
C GLY A 297 36.87 -10.08 3.48
N VAL A 298 36.25 -10.58 4.54
CA VAL A 298 34.87 -10.26 4.94
C VAL A 298 34.89 -9.50 6.26
N GLY A 299 34.11 -8.43 6.34
CA GLY A 299 34.04 -7.54 7.50
C GLY A 299 32.67 -6.91 7.68
N LEU A 300 32.60 -5.95 8.61
CA LEU A 300 31.37 -5.24 8.97
C LEU A 300 30.82 -4.44 7.77
N HIS A 301 29.53 -4.59 7.48
CA HIS A 301 28.85 -3.98 6.34
C HIS A 301 27.46 -3.45 6.70
N ASP A 302 27.17 -2.22 6.29
CA ASP A 302 25.85 -1.58 6.43
C ASP A 302 24.93 -1.98 5.26
N ALA A 303 24.09 -2.99 5.46
CA ALA A 303 23.21 -3.52 4.40
C ALA A 303 21.90 -2.71 4.28
N SER A 304 21.92 -1.63 3.51
CA SER A 304 20.70 -0.88 3.16
C SER A 304 19.61 -1.76 2.51
N SER A 305 19.99 -2.82 1.80
CA SER A 305 19.09 -3.82 1.23
C SER A 305 18.39 -4.73 2.28
N GLN A 306 18.86 -4.69 3.52
CA GLN A 306 18.34 -5.46 4.66
C GLN A 306 17.99 -4.53 5.83
N ASP A 307 17.38 -3.37 5.55
CA ASP A 307 16.94 -2.42 6.57
C ASP A 307 18.08 -1.97 7.49
N HIS A 308 19.27 -1.76 6.89
CA HIS A 308 20.49 -1.38 7.58
C HIS A 308 20.94 -2.35 8.70
N LEU A 309 20.61 -3.64 8.58
CA LEU A 309 21.19 -4.68 9.42
C LEU A 309 22.72 -4.72 9.22
N LEU A 310 23.49 -4.80 10.32
CA LEU A 310 24.94 -4.97 10.22
C LEU A 310 25.25 -6.42 9.88
N VAL A 311 25.80 -6.67 8.69
CA VAL A 311 26.10 -8.03 8.19
C VAL A 311 27.57 -8.16 7.78
N GLY A 312 28.02 -9.39 7.55
CA GLY A 312 29.32 -9.63 6.89
C GLY A 312 29.24 -9.41 5.38
N TRP A 313 30.16 -8.63 4.82
CA TRP A 313 30.34 -8.50 3.37
C TRP A 313 31.79 -8.20 2.99
N ASP A 314 32.05 -8.09 1.68
CA ASP A 314 33.37 -7.77 1.15
C ASP A 314 33.94 -6.47 1.74
N ILE A 315 35.15 -6.52 2.28
CA ILE A 315 35.80 -5.35 2.86
C ILE A 315 36.14 -4.26 1.84
N SER A 316 36.15 -4.57 0.54
CA SER A 316 36.39 -3.56 -0.51
C SER A 316 35.14 -2.75 -0.87
N ALA A 317 33.95 -3.18 -0.44
CA ALA A 317 32.71 -2.48 -0.73
C ALA A 317 32.63 -1.14 0.03
N GLU A 318 32.01 -0.14 -0.60
CA GLU A 318 31.86 1.21 -0.03
C GLU A 318 31.06 1.20 1.29
N ALA A 319 29.98 0.41 1.36
CA ALA A 319 29.20 0.22 2.58
C ALA A 319 29.88 -0.67 3.65
N SER A 320 31.11 -1.14 3.38
CA SER A 320 31.98 -1.80 4.37
C SER A 320 33.09 -0.88 4.88
N GLN A 321 33.09 0.40 4.48
CA GLN A 321 34.03 1.41 4.95
C GLN A 321 33.42 2.23 6.10
N TRP A 322 34.22 2.48 7.12
CA TRP A 322 33.78 3.08 8.38
C TRP A 322 34.68 4.24 8.79
N GLY A 323 34.09 5.40 9.04
CA GLY A 323 34.74 6.50 9.74
C GLY A 323 34.56 6.36 11.26
N LEU A 324 35.53 6.84 12.03
CA LEU A 324 35.45 6.86 13.49
C LEU A 324 35.30 8.30 13.95
N LYS A 325 34.23 8.63 14.67
CA LYS A 325 34.05 9.95 15.30
C LYS A 325 34.20 9.82 16.80
N THR A 326 35.17 10.50 17.39
CA THR A 326 35.30 10.52 18.86
C THR A 326 34.07 11.14 19.51
N VAL A 327 33.59 10.50 20.58
CA VAL A 327 32.46 10.94 21.40
C VAL A 327 32.98 11.28 22.78
N THR A 328 32.60 12.45 23.28
CA THR A 328 32.75 12.77 24.71
C THR A 328 31.59 12.13 25.44
N VAL A 329 31.87 11.18 26.33
CA VAL A 329 30.85 10.47 27.10
C VAL A 329 30.68 11.15 28.46
N ASP A 330 29.45 11.52 28.78
CA ASP A 330 29.07 11.84 30.16
C ASP A 330 29.02 10.51 30.94
N GLU A 331 30.03 10.28 31.77
CA GLU A 331 30.17 9.05 32.54
C GLU A 331 29.03 8.85 33.53
N ALA A 332 28.46 9.92 34.10
CA ALA A 332 27.35 9.82 35.04
C ALA A 332 26.05 9.42 34.31
N ALA A 333 25.79 10.02 33.15
CA ALA A 333 24.64 9.66 32.32
C ALA A 333 24.75 8.24 31.77
N LEU A 334 25.95 7.82 31.32
CA LEU A 334 26.19 6.45 30.88
C LEU A 334 25.97 5.47 32.04
N LYS A 335 26.52 5.77 33.23
CA LYS A 335 26.37 4.91 34.40
C LYS A 335 24.90 4.76 34.81
N ALA A 336 24.12 5.84 34.80
CA ALA A 336 22.69 5.78 35.06
C ALA A 336 21.96 4.85 34.08
N LYS A 337 22.30 4.91 32.78
CA LYS A 337 21.71 4.03 31.76
C LYS A 337 22.15 2.57 31.89
N GLN A 338 23.39 2.33 32.28
CA GLN A 338 23.87 0.98 32.62
C GLN A 338 23.13 0.42 33.83
N ASP A 339 22.88 1.23 34.85
CA ASP A 339 22.16 0.82 36.06
C ASP A 339 20.68 0.52 35.76
N GLU A 340 20.02 1.32 34.91
CA GLU A 340 18.67 1.03 34.40
C GLU A 340 18.60 -0.35 33.71
N LEU A 341 19.60 -0.67 32.87
CA LEU A 341 19.67 -1.96 32.19
C LEU A 341 20.00 -3.11 33.16
N ALA A 342 20.84 -2.85 34.16
CA ALA A 342 21.29 -3.85 35.13
C ALA A 342 20.14 -4.39 36.00
N VAL A 343 19.08 -3.62 36.24
CA VAL A 343 17.87 -4.05 36.95
C VAL A 343 17.24 -5.28 36.27
N TYR A 344 17.36 -5.40 34.95
CA TYR A 344 16.81 -6.51 34.17
C TYR A 344 17.74 -7.72 34.07
N SER A 345 18.96 -7.66 34.61
CA SER A 345 19.93 -8.77 34.58
C SER A 345 19.42 -10.06 35.25
N VAL A 346 18.47 -9.92 36.18
CA VAL A 346 17.79 -11.03 36.83
C VAL A 346 16.92 -11.85 35.86
N LEU A 347 16.53 -11.31 34.71
CA LEU A 347 15.61 -11.93 33.74
C LEU A 347 16.28 -12.99 32.83
N THR A 348 17.05 -13.90 33.42
CA THR A 348 17.57 -15.08 32.70
C THR A 348 16.44 -16.06 32.35
N PRO A 349 16.59 -16.94 31.34
CA PRO A 349 15.55 -17.92 31.00
C PRO A 349 15.08 -18.78 32.18
N ILE A 350 16.01 -19.16 33.07
CA ILE A 350 15.69 -19.93 34.29
C ILE A 350 14.90 -19.07 35.27
N ASN A 351 15.33 -17.83 35.53
CA ASN A 351 14.64 -16.94 36.46
C ASN A 351 13.26 -16.52 35.97
N ILE A 352 13.05 -16.37 34.65
CA ILE A 352 11.72 -16.12 34.08
C ILE A 352 10.74 -17.25 34.46
N ILE A 353 11.18 -18.51 34.39
CA ILE A 353 10.37 -19.66 34.84
C ILE A 353 10.09 -19.55 36.35
N LYS A 354 11.11 -19.21 37.14
CA LYS A 354 10.96 -19.11 38.60
C LYS A 354 10.04 -17.97 39.05
N ILE A 355 10.17 -16.80 38.44
CA ILE A 355 9.32 -15.63 38.67
C ILE A 355 7.86 -15.98 38.35
N ARG A 356 7.62 -16.63 37.19
CA ARG A 356 6.28 -17.07 36.80
C ARG A 356 5.64 -17.98 37.85
N THR A 357 6.38 -18.95 38.37
CA THR A 357 5.88 -19.84 39.43
C THR A 357 5.61 -19.08 40.72
N THR A 358 6.50 -18.16 41.10
CA THR A 358 6.39 -17.39 42.34
C THR A 358 5.19 -16.45 42.32
N LEU A 359 4.89 -15.79 41.19
CA LEU A 359 3.76 -14.87 41.07
C LEU A 359 2.40 -15.52 41.36
N ARG A 360 2.22 -16.81 41.06
CA ARG A 360 0.99 -17.57 41.39
C ARG A 360 0.72 -17.70 42.89
N HIS A 361 1.75 -17.48 43.71
CA HIS A 361 1.56 -17.40 45.16
C HIS A 361 0.77 -16.14 45.53
N TYR A 362 1.06 -15.01 44.88
CA TYR A 362 0.53 -13.68 45.24
C TYR A 362 -0.75 -13.28 44.51
N PHE A 363 -0.93 -13.72 43.26
CA PHE A 363 -2.05 -13.30 42.41
C PHE A 363 -3.11 -14.39 42.25
N GLU A 364 -4.36 -13.97 42.06
CA GLU A 364 -5.48 -14.87 41.79
C GLU A 364 -5.53 -15.36 40.34
N ASP A 365 -4.91 -14.62 39.43
CA ASP A 365 -4.90 -14.87 38.00
C ASP A 365 -3.49 -14.77 37.40
N GLU A 366 -3.27 -15.41 36.25
CA GLU A 366 -1.94 -15.48 35.61
C GLU A 366 -1.58 -14.21 34.83
N ALA A 367 -2.54 -13.31 34.60
CA ALA A 367 -2.30 -11.97 34.07
C ALA A 367 -1.94 -10.98 35.18
N CYS A 368 -1.86 -11.44 36.44
CA CYS A 368 -1.48 -10.63 37.60
C CYS A 368 -2.33 -9.37 37.79
N THR A 369 -3.64 -9.46 37.51
CA THR A 369 -4.55 -8.31 37.58
C THR A 369 -5.18 -8.10 38.95
N ARG A 370 -5.14 -9.12 39.84
CA ARG A 370 -5.66 -9.03 41.20
C ARG A 370 -4.84 -9.88 42.17
N LEU A 371 -4.44 -9.29 43.30
CA LEU A 371 -3.81 -10.01 44.40
C LEU A 371 -4.81 -10.89 45.14
N LYS A 372 -4.34 -11.98 45.74
CA LYS A 372 -5.16 -12.78 46.66
C LYS A 372 -5.51 -11.97 47.92
N PRO A 373 -6.64 -12.28 48.59
CA PRO A 373 -7.16 -11.47 49.69
C PRO A 373 -6.17 -11.27 50.85
N GLU A 374 -5.33 -12.27 51.14
CA GLU A 374 -4.33 -12.22 52.20
C GLU A 374 -3.21 -11.22 51.92
N PHE A 375 -2.88 -10.94 50.66
CA PHE A 375 -1.86 -9.97 50.25
C PHE A 375 -2.45 -8.58 49.99
N GLN A 376 -3.70 -8.52 49.52
CA GLN A 376 -4.41 -7.27 49.24
C GLN A 376 -4.52 -6.37 50.48
N ASN A 377 -4.66 -6.97 51.67
CA ASN A 377 -4.83 -6.27 52.94
C ASN A 377 -3.51 -5.88 53.63
N MET A 378 -2.34 -6.28 53.10
CA MET A 378 -1.05 -5.90 53.66
C MET A 378 -0.72 -4.44 53.35
N SER A 379 0.04 -3.75 54.21
CA SER A 379 0.68 -2.48 53.83
C SER A 379 1.68 -2.68 52.68
N ASP A 380 2.03 -1.61 51.96
CA ASP A 380 2.98 -1.69 50.84
C ASP A 380 4.33 -2.26 51.30
N ASP A 381 4.84 -1.83 52.46
CA ASP A 381 6.10 -2.31 53.02
C ASP A 381 6.03 -3.79 53.41
N GLN A 382 4.93 -4.24 54.03
CA GLN A 382 4.73 -5.65 54.38
C GLN A 382 4.69 -6.54 53.14
N LEU A 383 3.97 -6.09 52.10
CA LEU A 383 3.85 -6.83 50.84
C LEU A 383 5.21 -6.92 50.12
N ARG A 384 5.96 -5.82 50.06
CA ARG A 384 7.32 -5.78 49.49
C ARG A 384 8.29 -6.67 50.26
N ALA A 385 8.25 -6.62 51.59
CA ALA A 385 9.07 -7.48 52.44
C ALA A 385 8.79 -8.95 52.15
N LYS A 386 7.51 -9.34 52.08
CA LYS A 386 7.09 -10.71 51.72
C LYS A 386 7.58 -11.13 50.34
N MET A 387 7.42 -10.28 49.33
CA MET A 387 7.89 -10.56 47.97
C MET A 387 9.42 -10.64 47.84
N SER A 388 10.15 -10.03 48.78
CA SER A 388 11.62 -10.05 48.81
C SER A 388 12.20 -11.27 49.54
N GLU A 389 11.38 -12.01 50.28
CA GLU A 389 11.78 -13.28 50.91
C GLU A 389 11.92 -14.37 49.82
N GLU A 390 13.07 -15.04 49.75
CA GLU A 390 13.19 -16.25 48.93
C GLU A 390 12.36 -17.36 49.61
N PRO A 391 11.41 -18.00 48.91
CA PRO A 391 10.53 -18.97 49.54
C PRO A 391 11.31 -20.14 50.13
N THR A 392 11.12 -20.37 51.42
CA THR A 392 11.89 -21.31 52.24
C THR A 392 11.37 -22.75 52.19
N ASP A 393 10.34 -23.03 51.37
CA ASP A 393 9.80 -24.38 51.19
C ASP A 393 10.78 -25.25 50.38
N PRO A 394 11.44 -26.23 51.01
CA PRO A 394 12.40 -27.10 50.32
C PRO A 394 11.76 -27.97 49.24
N ALA A 395 10.42 -28.09 49.21
CA ALA A 395 9.68 -28.87 48.22
C ALA A 395 9.46 -28.13 46.90
N ASP A 396 9.76 -26.83 46.80
CA ASP A 396 9.50 -26.02 45.61
C ASP A 396 10.75 -25.18 45.19
N PRO A 397 11.86 -25.83 44.78
CA PRO A 397 13.13 -25.18 44.43
C PRO A 397 13.07 -24.32 43.15
N VAL A 398 11.90 -24.23 42.52
CA VAL A 398 11.67 -23.48 41.28
C VAL A 398 11.09 -22.09 41.53
N LYS A 399 11.09 -21.57 42.75
CA LYS A 399 10.71 -20.18 43.06
C LYS A 399 11.93 -19.29 43.30
N ILE A 400 11.73 -17.97 43.35
CA ILE A 400 12.76 -16.95 43.60
C ILE A 400 12.12 -15.72 44.23
N ALA A 401 12.88 -14.93 45.01
CA ALA A 401 12.44 -13.60 45.43
C ALA A 401 12.03 -12.75 44.21
N ILE A 402 10.92 -12.01 44.33
CA ILE A 402 10.37 -11.21 43.23
C ILE A 402 11.23 -9.94 43.06
N PRO A 403 11.74 -9.64 41.86
CA PRO A 403 12.48 -8.40 41.61
C PRO A 403 11.67 -7.13 41.89
N LEU A 404 12.34 -6.06 42.33
CA LEU A 404 11.69 -4.81 42.76
C LEU A 404 10.70 -4.23 41.73
N PHE A 405 11.04 -4.20 40.44
CA PHE A 405 10.14 -3.67 39.41
C PHE A 405 8.84 -4.49 39.25
N ILE A 406 8.86 -5.78 39.59
CA ILE A 406 7.66 -6.63 39.61
C ILE A 406 6.89 -6.42 40.93
N GLN A 407 7.59 -6.14 42.03
CA GLN A 407 6.95 -5.72 43.28
C GLN A 407 6.21 -4.39 43.11
N ASP A 408 6.82 -3.43 42.40
CA ASP A 408 6.20 -2.14 42.07
C ASP A 408 4.93 -2.33 41.25
N MET A 409 4.95 -3.24 40.28
CA MET A 409 3.75 -3.64 39.54
C MET A 409 2.68 -4.20 40.49
N ALA A 410 3.04 -5.11 41.41
CA ALA A 410 2.08 -5.70 42.34
C ALA A 410 1.45 -4.66 43.27
N VAL A 411 2.24 -3.71 43.78
CA VAL A 411 1.74 -2.58 44.59
C VAL A 411 0.84 -1.66 43.76
N LYS A 412 1.21 -1.39 42.50
CA LYS A 412 0.40 -0.58 41.59
C LYS A 412 -0.97 -1.20 41.32
N VAL A 413 -1.02 -2.51 41.09
CA VAL A 413 -2.26 -3.28 40.95
C VAL A 413 -3.07 -3.24 42.25
N LYS A 414 -2.44 -3.51 43.39
CA LYS A 414 -3.07 -3.49 44.71
C LYS A 414 -3.77 -2.16 45.01
N ASN A 415 -3.06 -1.05 44.75
CA ASN A 415 -3.48 0.29 45.14
C ASN A 415 -4.31 1.00 44.05
N GLU A 416 -4.50 0.39 42.89
CA GLU A 416 -5.12 1.01 41.72
C GLU A 416 -4.45 2.34 41.33
N SER A 417 -3.14 2.45 41.52
CA SER A 417 -2.37 3.69 41.36
C SER A 417 -1.93 3.92 39.90
N TRP A 418 -2.89 3.92 38.99
CA TRP A 418 -2.69 4.12 37.56
C TRP A 418 -2.72 5.61 37.20
N GLY A 419 -1.90 6.01 36.23
CA GLY A 419 -2.03 7.32 35.59
C GLY A 419 -3.33 7.47 34.80
N HIS A 420 -3.57 8.67 34.26
CA HIS A 420 -4.77 8.96 33.46
C HIS A 420 -4.97 7.93 32.34
N ARG A 421 -6.07 7.16 32.40
CA ARG A 421 -6.40 6.06 31.48
C ARG A 421 -5.30 4.99 31.28
N GLU A 422 -4.28 4.97 32.12
CA GLU A 422 -3.13 4.08 31.92
C GLU A 422 -3.53 2.60 32.02
N LYS A 423 -4.39 2.27 33.00
CA LYS A 423 -4.89 0.90 33.22
C LYS A 423 -5.55 0.32 31.98
N GLU A 424 -6.26 1.14 31.22
CA GLU A 424 -7.03 0.74 30.03
C GLU A 424 -6.15 0.15 28.92
N PHE A 425 -4.90 0.59 28.82
CA PHE A 425 -3.93 0.15 27.82
C PHE A 425 -2.92 -0.85 28.39
N ARG A 426 -2.68 -0.82 29.72
CA ARG A 426 -1.82 -1.80 30.39
C ARG A 426 -2.52 -3.13 30.63
N ILE A 427 -3.81 -3.14 30.97
CA ILE A 427 -4.58 -4.35 31.26
C ILE A 427 -5.78 -4.41 30.33
N HIS A 428 -5.81 -5.42 29.46
CA HIS A 428 -6.91 -5.59 28.51
C HIS A 428 -7.18 -7.06 28.17
N ASN A 429 -8.43 -7.38 27.86
CA ASN A 429 -8.86 -8.69 27.38
C ASN A 429 -8.81 -8.71 25.85
N TYR A 430 -7.81 -9.39 25.28
CA TYR A 430 -7.63 -9.43 23.84
C TYR A 430 -8.46 -10.56 23.22
N ASP A 431 -9.38 -10.19 22.34
CA ASP A 431 -10.17 -11.12 21.54
C ASP A 431 -9.31 -11.92 20.55
N VAL A 432 -9.76 -13.11 20.19
CA VAL A 432 -9.19 -13.83 19.05
C VAL A 432 -9.60 -13.15 17.75
N PHE A 433 -8.69 -13.10 16.78
CA PHE A 433 -8.94 -12.77 15.38
C PHE A 433 -8.54 -13.93 14.48
N THR A 434 -9.09 -14.03 13.27
CA THR A 434 -8.57 -15.01 12.31
C THR A 434 -7.18 -14.61 11.82
N ALA A 435 -6.29 -15.59 11.64
CA ALA A 435 -4.94 -15.33 11.17
C ALA A 435 -4.93 -14.57 9.83
N GLY A 436 -4.10 -13.53 9.75
CA GLY A 436 -3.84 -12.78 8.52
C GLY A 436 -2.46 -13.09 7.93
N GLY A 437 -2.04 -12.26 6.98
CA GLY A 437 -0.74 -12.34 6.32
C GLY A 437 -0.54 -13.61 5.49
N TYR A 438 0.72 -13.93 5.19
CA TYR A 438 1.07 -15.07 4.33
C TYR A 438 0.85 -16.44 4.98
N SER A 439 0.53 -16.46 6.28
CA SER A 439 0.20 -17.65 7.07
C SER A 439 -1.23 -17.60 7.60
N ASP A 440 -2.16 -17.10 6.79
CA ASP A 440 -3.58 -16.90 7.11
C ASP A 440 -4.39 -18.20 7.32
N GLY A 441 -3.77 -19.36 7.37
CA GLY A 441 -4.48 -20.63 7.54
C GLY A 441 -5.51 -20.94 6.43
N GLY A 442 -5.46 -20.25 5.28
CA GLY A 442 -6.38 -20.41 4.16
C GLY A 442 -7.71 -19.65 4.27
N TYR A 443 -7.78 -18.57 5.06
CA TYR A 443 -8.96 -17.69 5.11
C TYR A 443 -9.16 -16.90 3.81
N ARG A 444 -8.08 -16.48 3.14
CA ARG A 444 -8.15 -15.81 1.83
C ARG A 444 -8.95 -16.61 0.81
N ASP A 445 -8.77 -17.93 0.79
CA ASP A 445 -9.49 -18.80 -0.14
C ASP A 445 -10.94 -19.03 0.27
N ILE A 446 -11.25 -19.05 1.57
CA ILE A 446 -12.64 -19.17 2.03
C ILE A 446 -13.44 -17.90 1.72
N ILE A 447 -12.84 -16.73 1.96
CA ILE A 447 -13.52 -15.45 1.74
C ILE A 447 -13.53 -15.09 0.25
N GLY A 448 -12.41 -15.32 -0.44
CA GLY A 448 -12.24 -14.98 -1.85
C GLY A 448 -11.52 -13.68 -2.10
N THR A 449 -10.43 -13.44 -1.39
CA THR A 449 -9.65 -12.21 -1.55
C THR A 449 -8.40 -12.44 -2.40
N ASN A 450 -7.92 -11.39 -3.08
CA ASN A 450 -6.63 -11.40 -3.80
C ASN A 450 -5.47 -11.32 -2.81
N PHE A 451 -5.64 -10.45 -1.82
CA PHE A 451 -4.64 -10.08 -0.84
C PHE A 451 -4.91 -10.74 0.52
N CYS A 452 -3.83 -10.95 1.27
CA CYS A 452 -3.92 -11.41 2.65
C CYS A 452 -4.55 -10.34 3.55
N PHE A 453 -5.24 -10.76 4.61
CA PHE A 453 -5.72 -9.83 5.65
C PHE A 453 -4.57 -9.30 6.52
N GLY A 454 -4.79 -8.19 7.20
CA GLY A 454 -3.86 -7.57 8.14
C GLY A 454 -3.55 -8.45 9.36
N VAL A 455 -2.38 -8.24 9.94
CA VAL A 455 -1.90 -8.97 11.13
C VAL A 455 -1.91 -8.13 12.40
N GLN A 456 -2.19 -6.83 12.30
CA GLN A 456 -2.31 -5.88 13.40
C GLN A 456 -3.72 -5.92 14.00
N THR A 457 -4.01 -6.98 14.77
CA THR A 457 -5.37 -7.25 15.26
C THR A 457 -5.59 -6.91 16.73
N GLY A 458 -4.53 -6.69 17.50
CA GLY A 458 -4.60 -6.32 18.92
C GLY A 458 -3.65 -5.19 19.27
N PRO A 459 -3.87 -3.96 18.77
CA PRO A 459 -3.12 -2.78 19.20
C PRO A 459 -3.18 -2.63 20.73
N THR A 460 -2.04 -2.35 21.34
CA THR A 460 -1.97 -2.18 22.81
C THR A 460 -2.07 -0.73 23.25
N GLY A 461 -1.75 0.22 22.37
CA GLY A 461 -1.53 1.62 22.74
C GLY A 461 -0.20 1.85 23.48
N ILE A 462 0.71 0.87 23.50
CA ILE A 462 2.04 0.98 24.10
C ILE A 462 3.08 1.16 22.99
N SER A 463 3.84 2.24 23.13
CA SER A 463 4.96 2.58 22.26
C SER A 463 6.26 2.32 22.99
N VAL A 464 7.27 1.87 22.26
CA VAL A 464 8.57 1.49 22.80
C VAL A 464 9.70 2.20 22.08
N LYS A 465 10.78 2.43 22.81
CA LYS A 465 12.10 2.76 22.30
C LYS A 465 12.95 1.50 22.20
N ARG A 466 13.95 1.51 21.31
CA ARG A 466 14.94 0.42 21.27
C ARG A 466 15.54 0.20 22.67
N GLY A 467 15.59 -1.06 23.08
CA GLY A 467 16.12 -1.46 24.39
C GLY A 467 15.08 -1.47 25.51
N ASP A 468 13.88 -0.91 25.30
CA ASP A 468 12.80 -1.00 26.28
C ASP A 468 12.49 -2.46 26.59
N VAL A 469 12.50 -2.80 27.88
CA VAL A 469 12.11 -4.12 28.38
C VAL A 469 10.65 -4.06 28.81
N LEU A 470 9.84 -4.93 28.20
CA LEU A 470 8.45 -5.15 28.57
C LEU A 470 8.32 -6.43 29.38
N THR A 471 7.49 -6.39 30.41
CA THR A 471 6.98 -7.59 31.06
C THR A 471 5.52 -7.79 30.70
N ILE A 472 5.19 -8.99 30.24
CA ILE A 472 3.88 -9.32 29.68
C ILE A 472 3.32 -10.53 30.43
N TYR A 473 2.21 -10.33 31.13
CA TYR A 473 1.53 -11.35 31.92
C TYR A 473 0.29 -11.84 31.16
N VAL A 474 0.27 -13.13 30.81
CA VAL A 474 -0.74 -13.73 29.95
C VAL A 474 -1.66 -14.61 30.77
N GLY A 475 -2.95 -14.29 30.81
CA GLY A 475 -3.90 -14.98 31.70
C GLY A 475 -4.19 -16.43 31.37
N ALA A 476 -4.07 -16.84 30.10
CA ALA A 476 -4.43 -18.19 29.68
C ALA A 476 -3.58 -18.70 28.50
N THR A 477 -3.45 -20.02 28.40
CA THR A 477 -2.89 -20.67 27.22
C THR A 477 -3.94 -20.64 26.09
N PRO A 478 -3.58 -20.23 24.86
CA PRO A 478 -4.48 -20.36 23.72
C PRO A 478 -5.01 -21.78 23.56
N LYS A 479 -6.31 -21.92 23.27
CA LYS A 479 -6.89 -23.21 22.88
C LYS A 479 -6.23 -23.74 21.59
N TYR A 480 -6.26 -25.06 21.42
CA TYR A 480 -5.72 -25.72 20.23
C TYR A 480 -6.21 -25.07 18.92
N GLY A 481 -5.29 -24.88 17.97
CA GLY A 481 -5.57 -24.22 16.69
C GLY A 481 -5.46 -22.69 16.72
N ALA A 482 -5.20 -22.08 17.88
CA ALA A 482 -4.87 -20.66 18.01
C ALA A 482 -3.44 -20.45 18.56
N SER A 483 -2.90 -19.25 18.36
CA SER A 483 -1.61 -18.82 18.89
C SER A 483 -1.69 -17.42 19.47
N ILE A 484 -0.85 -17.11 20.45
CA ILE A 484 -0.69 -15.77 20.99
C ILE A 484 0.77 -15.35 20.95
N GLY A 485 1.02 -14.09 20.59
CA GLY A 485 2.36 -13.54 20.54
C GLY A 485 2.35 -12.02 20.60
N VAL A 486 3.51 -11.45 20.92
CA VAL A 486 3.76 -10.01 20.86
C VAL A 486 4.40 -9.67 19.52
N MET A 487 3.91 -8.62 18.88
CA MET A 487 4.44 -8.09 17.63
C MET A 487 4.88 -6.64 17.82
N LEU A 488 6.04 -6.31 17.26
CA LEU A 488 6.55 -4.94 17.19
C LEU A 488 6.51 -4.46 15.75
N THR A 489 5.91 -3.30 15.52
CA THR A 489 5.89 -2.64 14.21
C THR A 489 6.45 -1.22 14.31
N SER A 490 7.36 -0.83 13.42
CA SER A 490 7.94 0.51 13.40
C SER A 490 7.18 1.43 12.44
N ASP A 491 7.05 2.71 12.81
CA ASP A 491 6.40 3.74 12.00
C ASP A 491 5.05 3.27 11.41
N PHE A 492 4.96 3.22 10.08
CA PHE A 492 3.77 2.86 9.32
C PHE A 492 3.82 1.42 8.79
N ALA A 493 4.73 0.59 9.30
CA ALA A 493 4.76 -0.82 8.96
C ALA A 493 3.45 -1.48 9.39
N VAL A 494 2.80 -2.18 8.45
CA VAL A 494 1.53 -2.88 8.68
C VAL A 494 1.70 -4.32 9.16
N ASN A 495 2.94 -4.76 9.32
CA ASN A 495 3.32 -6.06 9.83
C ASN A 495 4.65 -5.98 10.61
N GLY A 496 4.97 -7.06 11.32
CA GLY A 496 6.22 -7.19 12.07
C GLY A 496 6.46 -8.64 12.48
N GLU A 497 7.61 -8.90 13.08
CA GLU A 497 7.93 -10.20 13.65
C GLU A 497 7.09 -10.45 14.90
N VAL A 498 6.56 -11.67 15.03
CA VAL A 498 5.74 -12.09 16.17
C VAL A 498 6.56 -13.04 17.05
N THR A 499 6.82 -12.63 18.29
CA THR A 499 7.42 -13.49 19.32
C THR A 499 6.33 -14.22 20.09
N PRO A 500 6.34 -15.57 20.16
CA PRO A 500 5.35 -16.34 20.91
C PRO A 500 5.33 -15.97 22.40
N LEU A 501 4.13 -15.89 22.97
CA LEU A 501 3.92 -15.72 24.40
C LEU A 501 3.36 -16.99 25.02
N GLN A 502 3.65 -17.22 26.30
CA GLN A 502 3.10 -18.34 27.09
C GLN A 502 2.30 -17.80 28.27
N LYS A 503 1.41 -18.62 28.84
CA LYS A 503 0.64 -18.29 30.04
C LYS A 503 1.57 -17.86 31.19
N GLY A 504 1.18 -16.83 31.93
CA GLY A 504 1.93 -16.23 33.02
C GLY A 504 2.93 -15.17 32.54
N PHE A 505 4.04 -15.03 33.26
CA PHE A 505 5.08 -14.02 33.03
C PHE A 505 5.92 -14.27 31.77
N ASN A 506 6.11 -13.23 30.95
CA ASN A 506 6.95 -13.18 29.76
C ASN A 506 7.78 -11.89 29.77
N VAL A 507 8.90 -11.90 29.06
CA VAL A 507 9.76 -10.74 28.86
C VAL A 507 9.94 -10.53 27.37
N TYR A 508 9.82 -9.28 26.92
CA TYR A 508 10.09 -8.88 25.55
C TYR A 508 10.97 -7.63 25.56
N THR A 509 12.03 -7.61 24.76
CA THR A 509 12.85 -6.42 24.62
C THR A 509 12.73 -5.86 23.21
N ALA A 510 12.39 -4.58 23.12
CA ALA A 510 12.18 -3.91 21.85
C ALA A 510 13.51 -3.79 21.07
N ALA A 511 13.58 -4.39 19.89
CA ALA A 511 14.78 -4.34 19.05
C ALA A 511 14.97 -3.00 18.33
N ARG A 512 13.92 -2.18 18.30
CA ARG A 512 13.80 -0.91 17.58
C ARG A 512 12.64 -0.10 18.17
N ASP A 513 12.56 1.18 17.81
CA ASP A 513 11.39 2.01 18.12
C ASP A 513 10.14 1.48 17.41
N GLY A 514 8.99 1.58 18.06
CA GLY A 514 7.73 1.19 17.44
C GLY A 514 6.57 0.99 18.39
N PHE A 515 5.59 0.23 17.93
CA PHE A 515 4.30 0.01 18.58
C PHE A 515 4.06 -1.47 18.83
N ILE A 516 3.51 -1.78 20.00
CA ILE A 516 3.28 -3.14 20.44
C ILE A 516 1.86 -3.59 20.10
N PHE A 517 1.77 -4.82 19.60
CA PHE A 517 0.52 -5.52 19.31
C PHE A 517 0.50 -6.89 19.98
N ILE A 518 -0.67 -7.30 20.48
CA ILE A 518 -0.94 -8.68 20.87
C ILE A 518 -1.67 -9.38 19.73
N ASN A 519 -1.01 -10.36 19.13
CA ASN A 519 -1.55 -11.16 18.05
C ASN A 519 -2.10 -12.47 18.60
N TYR A 520 -3.38 -12.44 19.01
CA TYR A 520 -4.13 -13.65 19.35
C TYR A 520 -4.90 -14.15 18.12
N HIS A 521 -4.33 -15.13 17.40
CA HIS A 521 -4.79 -15.55 16.08
C HIS A 521 -5.30 -16.99 16.05
N LEU A 522 -6.50 -17.18 15.49
CA LEU A 522 -7.08 -18.47 15.14
C LEU A 522 -6.58 -18.90 13.77
N LYS A 523 -5.78 -19.96 13.70
CA LYS A 523 -5.18 -20.49 12.46
C LYS A 523 -5.99 -21.61 11.82
N ASN A 524 -6.99 -22.15 12.52
CA ASN A 524 -7.82 -23.25 12.03
C ASN A 524 -9.19 -22.74 11.55
N LYS A 525 -9.35 -22.62 10.24
CA LYS A 525 -10.57 -22.12 9.59
C LYS A 525 -11.83 -22.98 9.77
N LEU A 526 -11.69 -24.19 10.33
CA LEU A 526 -12.82 -25.07 10.65
C LEU A 526 -13.43 -24.78 12.02
N LYS A 527 -12.78 -23.95 12.85
CA LYS A 527 -13.19 -23.66 14.23
C LYS A 527 -13.89 -22.31 14.32
N LYS A 528 -14.89 -22.22 15.21
CA LYS A 528 -15.64 -20.98 15.40
C LYS A 528 -14.85 -20.01 16.25
N VAL A 529 -14.89 -18.73 15.89
CA VAL A 529 -14.27 -17.62 16.65
C VAL A 529 -14.82 -17.57 18.07
N ALA A 530 -16.13 -17.78 18.24
CA ALA A 530 -16.80 -17.75 19.54
C ALA A 530 -16.31 -18.84 20.53
N ASP A 531 -15.65 -19.90 20.06
CA ASP A 531 -15.11 -20.96 20.91
C ASP A 531 -13.81 -20.53 21.63
N TYR A 532 -13.26 -19.36 21.31
CA TYR A 532 -11.99 -18.85 21.79
C TYR A 532 -12.22 -17.56 22.59
N PRO A 533 -12.31 -17.65 23.93
CA PRO A 533 -12.57 -16.48 24.77
C PRO A 533 -11.39 -15.51 24.73
N ALA A 534 -11.67 -14.23 24.97
CA ALA A 534 -10.64 -13.22 25.13
C ALA A 534 -9.66 -13.61 26.24
N ILE A 535 -8.37 -13.28 26.04
CA ILE A 535 -7.31 -13.58 27.00
C ILE A 535 -6.90 -12.27 27.71
N PRO A 536 -6.95 -12.21 29.06
CA PRO A 536 -6.44 -11.06 29.79
C PRO A 536 -4.93 -10.97 29.62
N ILE A 537 -4.44 -9.79 29.25
CA ILE A 537 -3.03 -9.45 29.14
C ILE A 537 -2.75 -8.21 29.96
N HIS A 538 -1.71 -8.27 30.78
CA HIS A 538 -1.13 -7.12 31.46
C HIS A 538 0.27 -6.85 30.90
N ILE A 539 0.57 -5.59 30.56
CA ILE A 539 1.85 -5.14 30.04
C ILE A 539 2.42 -4.01 30.91
N GLU A 540 3.63 -4.23 31.43
CA GLU A 540 4.46 -3.20 32.05
C GLU A 540 5.70 -2.90 31.21
N GLY A 541 6.26 -1.71 31.40
CA GLY A 541 7.29 -1.14 30.52
C GLY A 541 6.67 -0.36 29.35
N GLY A 542 7.54 0.29 28.56
CA GLY A 542 7.14 1.17 27.46
C GLY A 542 6.34 2.40 27.91
N ARG A 543 5.93 3.21 26.94
CA ARG A 543 5.09 4.40 27.17
C ARG A 543 3.68 4.14 26.69
N VAL A 544 2.69 4.39 27.55
CA VAL A 544 1.29 4.43 27.13
C VAL A 544 1.07 5.67 26.27
N ASN A 545 0.84 5.46 24.98
CA ASN A 545 0.37 6.47 24.04
C ASN A 545 -1.16 6.38 23.85
N GLY A 546 -1.75 5.21 24.10
CA GLY A 546 -3.14 4.92 23.80
C GLY A 546 -3.40 4.69 22.31
N TYR A 547 -4.63 4.27 22.00
CA TYR A 547 -5.17 4.14 20.64
C TYR A 547 -6.69 4.33 20.67
N PHE A 548 -7.31 4.67 19.54
CA PHE A 548 -8.75 4.94 19.48
C PHE A 548 -9.54 3.77 18.89
N ASP A 549 -10.41 3.14 19.68
CA ASP A 549 -11.11 1.90 19.28
C ASP A 549 -12.60 1.97 19.54
N ILE A 550 -13.38 2.09 18.47
CA ILE A 550 -14.84 2.15 18.59
C ILE A 550 -15.44 0.79 18.94
N THR A 551 -14.70 -0.32 18.78
CA THR A 551 -15.14 -1.66 19.19
C THR A 551 -15.01 -1.87 20.71
N ARG A 552 -14.18 -1.05 21.37
CA ARG A 552 -14.07 -0.95 22.83
C ARG A 552 -15.00 0.10 23.44
N GLY A 553 -15.86 0.73 22.63
CA GLY A 553 -16.79 1.75 23.08
C GLY A 553 -16.21 3.16 23.16
N HIS A 554 -15.03 3.42 22.57
CA HIS A 554 -14.50 4.78 22.54
C HIS A 554 -15.42 5.68 21.72
N THR A 555 -15.68 6.87 22.24
CA THR A 555 -16.55 7.88 21.66
C THR A 555 -15.77 9.11 21.19
N ASN A 556 -16.44 10.04 20.50
CA ASN A 556 -15.84 11.34 20.22
C ASN A 556 -15.33 12.08 21.48
N ALA A 557 -15.95 11.87 22.65
CA ALA A 557 -15.49 12.46 23.90
C ALA A 557 -14.15 11.85 24.35
N ASP A 558 -13.99 10.54 24.20
CA ASP A 558 -12.73 9.83 24.47
C ASP A 558 -11.60 10.31 23.58
N TRP A 559 -11.88 10.53 22.30
CA TRP A 559 -10.88 11.14 21.41
C TRP A 559 -10.42 12.51 21.93
N LEU A 560 -11.36 13.40 22.25
CA LEU A 560 -11.04 14.76 22.71
C LEU A 560 -10.22 14.79 24.00
N ASP A 561 -10.39 13.77 24.85
CA ASP A 561 -9.57 13.54 26.05
C ASP A 561 -8.19 13.00 25.67
N MET A 562 -8.12 11.83 25.03
CA MET A 562 -6.86 11.13 24.74
C MET A 562 -5.93 11.92 23.83
N GLU A 563 -6.47 12.71 22.90
CA GLU A 563 -5.67 13.57 22.04
C GLU A 563 -4.85 14.61 22.83
N LYS A 564 -5.37 15.08 23.96
CA LYS A 564 -4.68 16.05 24.82
C LYS A 564 -3.76 15.33 25.81
N THR A 565 -4.24 14.25 26.39
CA THR A 565 -3.60 13.61 27.55
C THR A 565 -2.60 12.53 27.15
N LEU A 566 -2.88 11.73 26.11
CA LEU A 566 -2.12 10.52 25.78
C LEU A 566 -1.36 10.59 24.45
N PHE A 567 -1.97 11.05 23.36
CA PHE A 567 -1.37 10.93 22.02
C PHE A 567 -0.13 11.83 21.86
N LYS A 568 1.06 11.21 21.85
CA LYS A 568 2.37 11.85 21.64
C LYS A 568 3.12 11.34 20.42
N ASP A 569 2.76 10.16 19.91
CA ASP A 569 3.40 9.60 18.73
C ASP A 569 2.96 10.25 17.42
N LYS A 570 3.87 10.21 16.44
CA LYS A 570 3.61 10.65 15.07
C LYS A 570 2.50 9.84 14.41
N VAL A 571 2.41 8.55 14.73
CA VAL A 571 1.40 7.63 14.21
C VAL A 571 0.29 7.49 15.24
N ILE A 572 -0.94 7.75 14.83
CA ILE A 572 -2.14 7.40 15.60
C ILE A 572 -2.68 6.06 15.11
N HIS A 573 -2.80 5.13 16.05
CA HIS A 573 -3.52 3.89 15.83
C HIS A 573 -4.99 4.07 16.15
N MET A 574 -5.84 3.58 15.25
CA MET A 574 -7.28 3.50 15.48
C MET A 574 -7.80 2.14 15.04
N GLN A 575 -8.94 1.70 15.56
CA GLN A 575 -9.54 0.44 15.19
C GLN A 575 -11.07 0.56 15.09
N SER A 576 -11.62 -0.07 14.06
CA SER A 576 -13.05 -0.27 13.83
C SER A 576 -13.35 -1.77 13.73
N LYS A 577 -14.59 -2.13 13.37
CA LYS A 577 -14.99 -3.54 13.28
C LYS A 577 -14.17 -4.33 12.26
N TYR A 578 -13.80 -3.70 11.14
CA TYR A 578 -13.14 -4.38 10.03
C TYR A 578 -11.76 -3.83 9.68
N THR A 579 -11.34 -2.69 10.25
CA THR A 579 -10.11 -2.01 9.84
C THR A 579 -9.30 -1.50 11.02
N HIS A 580 -7.99 -1.70 10.94
CA HIS A 580 -6.97 -1.08 11.78
C HIS A 580 -6.27 0.03 10.99
N TYR A 581 -6.16 1.21 11.59
CA TYR A 581 -5.68 2.42 10.94
C TYR A 581 -4.32 2.83 11.52
N LEU A 582 -3.41 3.26 10.64
CA LEU A 582 -2.08 3.77 10.98
C LEU A 582 -1.88 5.09 10.25
N PHE A 583 -2.32 6.18 10.88
CA PHE A 583 -2.31 7.48 10.23
C PHE A 583 -1.40 8.48 10.91
N HIS A 584 -0.93 9.45 10.14
CA HIS A 584 -0.21 10.60 10.68
C HIS A 584 -1.13 11.41 11.60
N LEU A 585 -0.81 11.50 12.90
CA LEU A 585 -1.63 12.19 13.90
C LEU A 585 -1.80 13.68 13.57
N ASP A 586 -0.74 14.35 13.12
CA ASP A 586 -0.78 15.77 12.72
C ASP A 586 -1.75 15.99 11.56
N ARG A 587 -1.81 15.05 10.61
CA ARG A 587 -2.69 15.12 9.43
C ARG A 587 -4.15 14.89 9.79
N VAL A 588 -4.42 13.91 10.65
CA VAL A 588 -5.76 13.67 11.20
C VAL A 588 -6.25 14.92 11.94
N LYS A 589 -5.44 15.45 12.88
CA LYS A 589 -5.80 16.65 13.65
C LYS A 589 -6.01 17.88 12.76
N LYS A 590 -5.14 18.08 11.77
CA LYS A 590 -5.28 19.15 10.79
C LYS A 590 -6.60 19.05 10.05
N ARG A 591 -6.97 17.86 9.56
CA ARG A 591 -8.23 17.68 8.85
C ARG A 591 -9.43 17.92 9.77
N MET A 592 -9.42 17.38 10.99
CA MET A 592 -10.52 17.56 11.95
C MET A 592 -10.76 19.03 12.33
N GLY A 593 -9.72 19.87 12.26
CA GLY A 593 -9.81 21.31 12.50
C GLY A 593 -10.26 22.15 11.31
N GLN A 594 -10.42 21.56 10.12
CA GLN A 594 -10.84 22.28 8.92
C GLN A 594 -12.34 22.17 8.69
N SER A 595 -12.97 23.25 8.23
CA SER A 595 -14.37 23.22 7.81
C SER A 595 -14.48 22.61 6.43
N TYR A 596 -15.43 21.69 6.25
CA TYR A 596 -15.69 21.11 4.93
C TYR A 596 -16.42 22.13 4.05
N LEU A 597 -15.80 22.49 2.91
CA LEU A 597 -16.30 23.44 1.90
C LEU A 597 -16.70 24.83 2.43
N ASN A 598 -16.17 25.24 3.59
CA ASN A 598 -16.65 26.42 4.34
C ASN A 598 -18.18 26.41 4.59
N LYS A 599 -18.83 25.25 4.44
CA LYS A 599 -20.28 25.07 4.50
C LYS A 599 -20.69 24.31 5.77
N TYR A 600 -19.86 23.35 6.19
CA TYR A 600 -20.14 22.53 7.35
C TYR A 600 -19.17 22.84 8.49
N PRO A 601 -19.58 22.60 9.76
CA PRO A 601 -18.70 22.75 10.90
C PRO A 601 -17.44 21.88 10.77
N THR A 602 -16.40 22.23 11.54
CA THR A 602 -15.25 21.35 11.71
C THR A 602 -15.67 20.10 12.47
N MET A 603 -14.95 18.99 12.29
CA MET A 603 -15.23 17.77 13.07
C MET A 603 -15.11 18.03 14.58
N TYR A 604 -14.16 18.86 15.03
CA TYR A 604 -14.09 19.22 16.44
C TYR A 604 -15.34 19.94 16.96
N ALA A 605 -15.95 20.80 16.15
CA ALA A 605 -17.18 21.48 16.53
C ALA A 605 -18.35 20.49 16.64
N ASP A 606 -18.46 19.57 15.69
CA ASP A 606 -19.48 18.53 15.69
C ASP A 606 -19.33 17.58 16.89
N MET A 607 -18.10 17.18 17.21
CA MET A 607 -17.78 16.31 18.35
C MET A 607 -18.13 16.97 19.69
N ARG A 608 -17.78 18.26 19.87
CA ARG A 608 -18.09 19.01 21.11
C ARG A 608 -19.59 19.24 21.29
N ALA A 609 -20.32 19.38 20.18
CA ALA A 609 -21.77 19.51 20.18
C ALA A 609 -22.49 18.16 20.18
N ASN A 610 -21.76 17.04 20.22
CA ASN A 610 -22.29 15.67 20.16
C ASN A 610 -23.32 15.47 19.04
N ARG A 611 -23.02 15.99 17.83
CA ARG A 611 -23.97 15.91 16.71
C ARG A 611 -24.04 14.48 16.17
N VAL A 612 -25.23 14.06 15.77
CA VAL A 612 -25.51 12.72 15.24
C VAL A 612 -26.35 12.87 13.98
N ASP A 613 -26.06 12.07 12.95
CA ASP A 613 -26.91 11.99 11.76
C ASP A 613 -28.22 11.22 12.05
N ALA A 614 -29.20 11.34 11.15
CA ALA A 614 -30.51 10.70 11.31
C ALA A 614 -30.44 9.15 11.36
N ASP A 615 -29.35 8.57 10.86
CA ASP A 615 -29.07 7.13 10.92
C ASP A 615 -28.35 6.70 12.21
N GLY A 616 -28.17 7.61 13.16
CA GLY A 616 -27.55 7.33 14.46
C GLY A 616 -26.02 7.39 14.47
N VAL A 617 -25.38 7.74 13.35
CA VAL A 617 -23.91 7.85 13.27
C VAL A 617 -23.44 9.19 13.86
N PRO A 618 -22.62 9.21 14.93
CA PRO A 618 -22.08 10.44 15.49
C PRO A 618 -21.14 11.14 14.51
N LYS A 619 -21.26 12.45 14.35
CA LYS A 619 -20.35 13.24 13.51
C LYS A 619 -19.00 13.40 14.21
N GLY A 620 -17.92 13.28 13.46
CA GLY A 620 -16.55 13.29 14.02
C GLY A 620 -15.81 11.98 13.76
N ILE A 621 -14.70 11.77 14.47
CA ILE A 621 -13.80 10.64 14.19
C ILE A 621 -14.47 9.28 14.44
N GLN A 622 -15.35 9.19 15.45
CA GLN A 622 -16.15 7.98 15.70
C GLN A 622 -17.00 7.62 14.47
N GLY A 623 -17.69 8.61 13.91
CA GLY A 623 -18.49 8.44 12.70
C GLY A 623 -17.66 8.10 11.48
N VAL A 624 -16.47 8.68 11.34
CA VAL A 624 -15.55 8.34 10.24
C VAL A 624 -15.28 6.84 10.24
N LEU A 625 -14.92 6.26 11.38
CA LEU A 625 -14.65 4.82 11.48
C LEU A 625 -15.89 3.98 11.19
N GLN A 626 -17.08 4.41 11.62
CA GLN A 626 -18.35 3.74 11.31
C GLN A 626 -18.72 3.81 9.82
N ARG A 627 -18.42 4.93 9.15
CA ARG A 627 -18.62 5.08 7.69
C ARG A 627 -17.65 4.19 6.92
N TRP A 628 -16.39 4.08 7.34
CA TRP A 628 -15.46 3.10 6.80
C TRP A 628 -15.93 1.65 6.98
N ASP A 629 -16.42 1.29 8.17
CA ASP A 629 -17.00 -0.05 8.40
C ASP A 629 -18.18 -0.32 7.46
N SER A 630 -18.97 0.69 7.13
CA SER A 630 -20.09 0.57 6.18
C SER A 630 -19.61 0.26 4.76
N ILE A 631 -18.47 0.82 4.32
CA ILE A 631 -17.86 0.49 3.02
C ILE A 631 -17.50 -0.99 2.97
N VAL A 632 -16.80 -1.50 3.99
CA VAL A 632 -16.39 -2.91 4.05
C VAL A 632 -17.62 -3.82 4.15
N ALA A 633 -18.61 -3.45 4.96
CA ALA A 633 -19.84 -4.21 5.14
C ALA A 633 -20.64 -4.39 3.83
N ILE A 634 -20.71 -3.35 2.99
CA ILE A 634 -21.35 -3.43 1.67
C ILE A 634 -20.65 -4.48 0.80
N GLN A 635 -19.31 -4.47 0.75
CA GLN A 635 -18.56 -5.44 -0.05
C GLN A 635 -18.69 -6.87 0.50
N TYR A 636 -18.65 -7.02 1.83
CA TYR A 636 -18.87 -8.29 2.51
C TYR A 636 -20.26 -8.88 2.28
N ASP A 637 -21.30 -8.04 2.24
CA ASP A 637 -22.65 -8.51 1.92
C ASP A 637 -22.71 -9.00 0.48
N LEU A 638 -22.18 -8.25 -0.50
CA LEU A 638 -22.13 -8.66 -1.91
C LEU A 638 -21.41 -10.00 -2.09
N MET A 639 -20.34 -10.22 -1.34
CA MET A 639 -19.55 -11.45 -1.37
C MET A 639 -20.15 -12.60 -0.54
N ASN A 640 -21.24 -12.37 0.19
CA ASN A 640 -21.82 -13.31 1.17
C ASN A 640 -20.86 -13.78 2.29
N VAL A 641 -20.01 -12.88 2.79
CA VAL A 641 -19.07 -13.19 3.89
C VAL A 641 -19.79 -13.62 5.17
N LYS A 642 -21.05 -13.23 5.36
CA LYS A 642 -21.88 -13.64 6.50
C LYS A 642 -22.00 -15.16 6.68
N LEU A 643 -21.84 -15.97 5.62
CA LEU A 643 -21.77 -17.43 5.73
C LEU A 643 -20.61 -17.93 6.59
N TYR A 644 -19.57 -17.12 6.73
CA TYR A 644 -18.35 -17.43 7.45
C TYR A 644 -18.19 -16.60 8.73
N GLN A 645 -19.17 -15.77 9.11
CA GLN A 645 -19.04 -14.86 10.26
C GLN A 645 -18.80 -15.57 11.59
N ASP A 646 -19.17 -16.86 11.71
CA ASP A 646 -18.91 -17.67 12.90
C ASP A 646 -17.45 -18.14 12.99
N ARG A 647 -16.72 -18.13 11.87
CA ARG A 647 -15.36 -18.65 11.70
C ARG A 647 -14.37 -17.62 11.15
N PHE A 648 -14.84 -16.43 10.79
CA PHE A 648 -14.07 -15.36 10.19
C PHE A 648 -14.22 -14.06 10.98
N LYS A 649 -13.09 -13.51 11.40
CA LYS A 649 -12.94 -12.21 12.06
C LYS A 649 -11.61 -11.62 11.62
N GLY A 650 -11.48 -11.37 10.32
CA GLY A 650 -10.28 -10.79 9.72
C GLY A 650 -10.25 -9.27 9.86
N MET A 651 -9.05 -8.70 9.81
CA MET A 651 -8.81 -7.26 9.91
C MET A 651 -8.15 -6.76 8.63
N LEU A 652 -8.55 -5.60 8.11
CA LEU A 652 -7.81 -4.89 7.08
C LEU A 652 -6.90 -3.84 7.72
N SER A 653 -5.75 -3.56 7.13
CA SER A 653 -4.93 -2.39 7.50
C SER A 653 -5.24 -1.21 6.58
N ALA A 654 -5.23 0.01 7.11
CA ALA A 654 -5.26 1.25 6.34
C ALA A 654 -4.11 2.15 6.80
N SER A 655 -3.17 2.45 5.91
CA SER A 655 -1.96 3.21 6.22
C SER A 655 -1.87 4.50 5.39
N SER A 656 -1.41 5.60 5.99
CA SER A 656 -1.22 6.88 5.29
C SER A 656 0.26 7.15 4.94
N ASN A 657 0.98 6.17 4.42
CA ASN A 657 2.41 6.27 4.12
C ASN A 657 2.80 5.99 2.66
N ALA A 658 1.84 5.93 1.73
CA ALA A 658 2.16 5.66 0.34
C ALA A 658 2.96 6.83 -0.27
N SER A 659 4.00 6.53 -1.04
CA SER A 659 4.82 7.53 -1.72
C SER A 659 4.21 8.04 -3.04
N GLY A 660 3.20 7.34 -3.57
CA GLY A 660 2.62 7.57 -4.90
C GLY A 660 1.10 7.69 -4.85
N ASN A 661 0.40 6.99 -5.75
CA ASN A 661 -1.05 6.92 -5.70
C ASN A 661 -1.53 5.99 -4.58
N PRO A 662 -2.79 6.15 -4.12
CA PRO A 662 -3.48 5.13 -3.36
C PRO A 662 -3.37 3.77 -4.04
N HIS A 663 -3.22 2.71 -3.26
CA HIS A 663 -3.20 1.35 -3.76
C HIS A 663 -3.62 0.35 -2.68
N ALA A 664 -3.98 -0.86 -3.10
CA ALA A 664 -4.17 -2.01 -2.25
C ALA A 664 -3.07 -3.06 -2.44
N SER A 665 -2.75 -3.77 -1.38
CA SER A 665 -1.85 -4.92 -1.40
C SER A 665 -2.20 -5.89 -0.27
N SER A 666 -1.37 -6.92 -0.08
CA SER A 666 -1.42 -7.73 1.14
C SER A 666 -1.50 -6.83 2.37
N PHE A 667 -2.31 -7.28 3.34
CA PHE A 667 -2.72 -6.61 4.58
C PHE A 667 -3.85 -5.59 4.45
N GLY A 668 -3.88 -4.78 3.38
CA GLY A 668 -4.92 -3.76 3.25
C GLY A 668 -4.62 -2.67 2.22
N THR A 669 -4.90 -1.43 2.61
CA THR A 669 -4.90 -0.24 1.73
C THR A 669 -3.90 0.82 2.19
N TYR A 670 -3.32 1.53 1.24
CA TYR A 670 -2.22 2.48 1.48
C TYR A 670 -2.51 3.79 0.75
N TYR A 671 -2.40 4.89 1.48
CA TYR A 671 -2.78 6.22 1.03
C TYR A 671 -1.62 7.21 1.21
N PRO A 672 -1.52 8.25 0.36
CA PRO A 672 -0.40 9.19 0.44
C PRO A 672 -0.54 10.19 1.61
N ASP A 673 -1.76 10.39 2.09
CA ASP A 673 -2.08 11.24 3.22
C ASP A 673 -3.38 10.76 3.89
N ALA A 674 -3.57 11.10 5.17
CA ALA A 674 -4.84 10.93 5.85
C ALA A 674 -5.92 11.88 5.30
N GLY A 675 -5.52 13.08 4.83
CA GLY A 675 -6.28 13.94 3.92
C GLY A 675 -7.81 13.94 4.09
N GLY A 676 -8.55 13.75 2.99
CA GLY A 676 -10.02 13.67 3.00
C GLY A 676 -10.57 12.29 3.36
N ILE A 677 -9.73 11.26 3.49
CA ILE A 677 -10.18 9.90 3.85
C ILE A 677 -10.54 9.75 5.34
N VAL A 678 -10.10 10.70 6.17
CA VAL A 678 -10.51 10.82 7.58
C VAL A 678 -11.48 11.97 7.84
N ASP A 679 -12.09 12.52 6.78
CA ASP A 679 -13.10 13.56 6.89
C ASP A 679 -14.51 12.97 6.85
N TYR A 680 -15.31 13.31 7.85
CA TYR A 680 -16.67 12.81 7.97
C TYR A 680 -17.57 13.16 6.77
N TYR A 681 -17.56 14.43 6.33
CA TYR A 681 -18.46 14.92 5.29
C TYR A 681 -18.02 14.48 3.90
N ASP A 682 -16.71 14.39 3.67
CA ASP A 682 -16.12 13.94 2.41
C ASP A 682 -16.55 12.49 2.10
N ILE A 683 -16.47 11.59 3.09
CA ILE A 683 -16.87 10.18 2.91
C ILE A 683 -18.38 9.94 3.09
N THR A 684 -19.11 10.83 3.77
CA THR A 684 -20.58 10.69 3.96
C THR A 684 -21.37 11.32 2.81
N ILE A 685 -20.89 12.44 2.24
CA ILE A 685 -21.62 13.24 1.24
C ILE A 685 -20.82 13.40 -0.06
N GLY A 686 -19.56 13.81 0.01
CA GLY A 686 -18.75 14.16 -1.17
C GLY A 686 -19.17 15.48 -1.82
N ARG A 687 -18.79 15.69 -3.09
CA ARG A 687 -19.04 16.93 -3.86
C ARG A 687 -19.57 16.61 -5.24
N ASP A 688 -20.40 17.50 -5.77
CA ASP A 688 -20.95 17.39 -7.13
C ASP A 688 -19.88 17.37 -8.24
N THR A 689 -18.65 17.82 -7.95
CA THR A 689 -17.53 17.84 -8.89
C THR A 689 -16.47 16.75 -8.67
N ASP A 690 -16.58 15.89 -7.65
CA ASP A 690 -15.49 14.96 -7.30
C ASP A 690 -15.70 13.52 -7.79
N GLU A 691 -16.74 13.26 -8.58
CA GLU A 691 -17.03 11.96 -9.17
C GLU A 691 -17.16 10.82 -8.13
N GLY A 692 -17.66 11.14 -6.93
CA GLY A 692 -17.70 10.21 -5.78
C GLY A 692 -16.45 10.27 -4.90
N GLY A 693 -15.46 11.11 -5.25
CA GLY A 693 -14.42 11.63 -4.37
C GLY A 693 -13.63 10.57 -3.59
N ASN A 694 -13.39 10.88 -2.32
CA ASN A 694 -12.65 9.99 -1.43
C ASN A 694 -13.41 8.69 -1.17
N LEU A 695 -14.75 8.70 -1.12
CA LEU A 695 -15.53 7.47 -0.92
C LEU A 695 -15.29 6.46 -2.04
N TRP A 696 -15.35 6.92 -3.30
CA TRP A 696 -15.07 6.07 -4.47
C TRP A 696 -13.68 5.45 -4.36
N MET A 697 -12.67 6.28 -4.08
CA MET A 697 -11.28 5.83 -3.93
C MET A 697 -11.14 4.78 -2.82
N LEU A 698 -11.71 5.02 -1.64
CA LEU A 698 -11.68 4.06 -0.53
C LEU A 698 -12.32 2.72 -0.92
N ALA A 699 -13.51 2.77 -1.51
CA ALA A 699 -14.22 1.57 -1.94
C ALA A 699 -13.49 0.84 -3.09
N HIS A 700 -12.80 1.57 -3.96
CA HIS A 700 -11.99 1.04 -5.07
C HIS A 700 -10.79 0.26 -4.56
N GLU A 701 -10.00 0.83 -3.65
CA GLU A 701 -8.84 0.14 -3.08
C GLU A 701 -9.25 -1.08 -2.25
N ILE A 702 -10.30 -0.96 -1.44
CA ILE A 702 -10.85 -2.12 -0.72
C ILE A 702 -11.40 -3.16 -1.72
N GLY A 703 -11.96 -2.71 -2.85
CA GLY A 703 -12.45 -3.56 -3.93
C GLY A 703 -11.38 -4.44 -4.55
N HIS A 704 -10.14 -3.95 -4.67
CA HIS A 704 -9.01 -4.77 -5.14
C HIS A 704 -8.72 -5.97 -4.26
N ILE A 705 -8.88 -5.81 -2.94
CA ILE A 705 -8.75 -6.91 -1.98
C ILE A 705 -9.81 -7.97 -2.27
N HIS A 706 -11.02 -7.56 -2.61
CA HIS A 706 -12.22 -8.40 -2.66
C HIS A 706 -12.62 -8.92 -4.05
N GLN A 707 -11.99 -8.47 -5.14
CA GLN A 707 -12.47 -8.76 -6.49
C GLN A 707 -12.14 -10.16 -7.05
N ARG A 708 -11.31 -10.97 -6.37
CA ARG A 708 -10.71 -12.21 -6.91
C ARG A 708 -11.66 -13.06 -7.75
N TYR A 709 -12.85 -13.34 -7.24
CA TYR A 709 -13.78 -14.26 -7.89
C TYR A 709 -14.58 -13.67 -9.05
N ILE A 710 -14.69 -12.35 -9.15
CA ILE A 710 -15.36 -11.67 -10.26
C ILE A 710 -14.36 -11.00 -11.22
N ASN A 711 -13.06 -11.15 -10.96
CA ASN A 711 -12.02 -10.57 -11.80
C ASN A 711 -11.74 -11.44 -13.03
N MET A 712 -12.41 -11.13 -14.13
CA MET A 712 -12.14 -11.74 -15.44
C MET A 712 -10.78 -11.27 -16.01
N ALA A 713 -10.26 -11.97 -17.02
CA ALA A 713 -9.01 -11.58 -17.67
C ALA A 713 -9.05 -10.10 -18.14
N GLY A 714 -7.99 -9.34 -17.82
CA GLY A 714 -7.89 -7.92 -18.16
C GLY A 714 -8.93 -7.00 -17.52
N CYS A 715 -9.41 -7.33 -16.31
CA CYS A 715 -10.43 -6.57 -15.58
C CYS A 715 -10.04 -6.19 -14.14
N THR A 716 -8.73 -6.09 -13.85
CA THR A 716 -8.21 -5.73 -12.53
C THR A 716 -8.68 -4.34 -12.08
N GLU A 717 -8.69 -3.34 -12.96
CA GLU A 717 -9.22 -1.98 -12.73
C GLU A 717 -10.70 -1.83 -13.07
N ILE A 718 -11.39 -2.94 -13.33
CA ILE A 718 -12.79 -2.94 -13.80
C ILE A 718 -13.70 -3.59 -12.78
N SER A 719 -13.35 -4.80 -12.34
CA SER A 719 -14.21 -5.60 -11.47
C SER A 719 -14.23 -5.08 -10.02
N ASN A 720 -13.17 -4.42 -9.55
CA ASN A 720 -13.15 -3.72 -8.26
C ASN A 720 -14.12 -2.53 -8.24
N ASN A 721 -14.27 -1.82 -9.37
CA ASN A 721 -15.18 -0.68 -9.49
C ASN A 721 -16.67 -1.05 -9.40
N PHE A 722 -17.01 -2.34 -9.47
CA PHE A 722 -18.33 -2.82 -9.06
C PHE A 722 -18.63 -2.43 -7.61
N TYR A 723 -17.71 -2.70 -6.69
CA TYR A 723 -17.86 -2.37 -5.28
C TYR A 723 -17.95 -0.87 -5.04
N SER A 724 -17.13 -0.09 -5.75
CA SER A 724 -17.14 1.36 -5.65
C SER A 724 -18.46 1.97 -6.12
N GLN A 725 -19.04 1.45 -7.21
CA GLN A 725 -20.35 1.91 -7.69
C GLN A 725 -21.47 1.58 -6.71
N VAL A 726 -21.53 0.36 -6.18
CA VAL A 726 -22.56 0.00 -5.21
C VAL A 726 -22.40 0.81 -3.92
N THR A 727 -21.17 1.06 -3.47
CA THR A 727 -20.89 1.87 -2.28
C THR A 727 -21.34 3.32 -2.48
N ALA A 728 -20.95 3.96 -3.58
CA ALA A 728 -21.38 5.32 -3.91
C ALA A 728 -22.91 5.42 -4.10
N TRP A 729 -23.52 4.39 -4.69
CA TRP A 729 -24.98 4.33 -4.81
C TRP A 729 -25.67 4.26 -3.44
N LYS A 730 -25.16 3.45 -2.50
CA LYS A 730 -25.72 3.32 -1.15
C LYS A 730 -25.44 4.54 -0.27
N GLN A 731 -24.35 5.28 -0.50
CA GLN A 731 -24.11 6.59 0.12
C GLN A 731 -25.22 7.59 -0.19
N GLY A 732 -25.69 7.61 -1.45
CA GLY A 732 -26.92 8.30 -1.82
C GLY A 732 -26.77 9.74 -2.32
N SER A 733 -25.56 10.27 -2.48
CA SER A 733 -25.31 11.58 -3.09
C SER A 733 -25.13 11.52 -4.61
N HIS A 734 -24.74 10.37 -5.14
CA HIS A 734 -24.30 10.21 -6.53
C HIS A 734 -25.02 9.06 -7.26
N VAL A 735 -25.14 9.18 -8.59
CA VAL A 735 -25.45 8.04 -9.48
C VAL A 735 -24.20 7.18 -9.72
N GLY A 736 -24.31 6.07 -10.47
CA GLY A 736 -23.16 5.21 -10.76
C GLY A 736 -22.19 5.81 -11.78
N ARG A 737 -20.89 5.52 -11.58
CA ARG A 737 -19.79 5.99 -12.44
C ARG A 737 -19.65 5.18 -13.73
N GLY A 738 -19.28 5.84 -14.82
CA GLY A 738 -18.93 5.21 -16.07
C GLY A 738 -19.57 5.87 -17.30
N GLY A 739 -19.15 5.43 -18.48
CA GLY A 739 -19.63 6.01 -19.74
C GLY A 739 -21.14 5.81 -19.98
N PRO A 740 -21.72 6.57 -20.93
CA PRO A 740 -23.12 6.42 -21.27
C PRO A 740 -23.38 5.12 -22.03
N LEU A 741 -24.58 4.54 -21.87
CA LEU A 741 -24.95 3.27 -22.50
C LEU A 741 -24.83 3.30 -24.03
N SER A 742 -24.99 4.48 -24.65
CA SER A 742 -24.78 4.69 -26.09
C SER A 742 -23.39 4.25 -26.59
N VAL A 743 -22.36 4.29 -25.74
CA VAL A 743 -21.02 3.79 -26.09
C VAL A 743 -21.01 2.26 -26.14
N ALA A 744 -21.66 1.58 -25.19
CA ALA A 744 -21.81 0.12 -25.22
C ALA A 744 -22.60 -0.33 -26.46
N MET A 745 -23.68 0.38 -26.79
CA MET A 745 -24.45 0.13 -28.01
C MET A 745 -23.60 0.26 -29.27
N ASN A 746 -22.74 1.28 -29.35
CA ASN A 746 -21.84 1.47 -30.49
C ASN A 746 -20.82 0.33 -30.62
N HIS A 747 -20.25 -0.16 -29.53
CA HIS A 747 -19.38 -1.34 -29.56
C HIS A 747 -20.13 -2.59 -30.03
N PHE A 748 -21.36 -2.79 -29.54
CA PHE A 748 -22.21 -3.89 -29.98
C PHE A 748 -22.51 -3.81 -31.49
N HIS A 749 -22.89 -2.63 -32.01
CA HIS A 749 -23.18 -2.41 -33.43
C HIS A 749 -21.97 -2.66 -34.33
N LYS A 750 -20.75 -2.43 -33.82
CA LYS A 750 -19.49 -2.73 -34.52
C LYS A 750 -19.07 -4.19 -34.42
N GLY A 751 -19.72 -4.97 -33.56
CA GLY A 751 -19.37 -6.37 -33.31
C GLY A 751 -18.08 -6.53 -32.50
N ASN A 752 -17.68 -5.52 -31.73
CA ASN A 752 -16.46 -5.56 -30.92
C ASN A 752 -16.51 -6.70 -29.89
N ASN A 753 -15.35 -7.27 -29.62
CA ASN A 753 -15.12 -8.20 -28.52
C ASN A 753 -15.18 -7.46 -27.18
N TRP A 754 -15.62 -8.14 -26.11
CA TRP A 754 -15.66 -7.64 -24.73
C TRP A 754 -14.40 -6.86 -24.30
N HIS A 755 -13.21 -7.35 -24.63
CA HIS A 755 -11.95 -6.72 -24.22
C HIS A 755 -11.62 -5.43 -25.00
N GLU A 756 -12.35 -5.15 -26.09
CA GLU A 756 -12.26 -3.90 -26.85
C GLU A 756 -13.23 -2.82 -26.32
N TYR A 757 -14.07 -3.14 -25.32
CA TYR A 757 -14.91 -2.14 -24.65
C TYR A 757 -14.05 -1.32 -23.67
N ASP A 758 -14.35 -0.03 -23.58
CA ASP A 758 -13.67 0.87 -22.64
C ASP A 758 -13.86 0.40 -21.17
N LEU A 759 -12.84 0.64 -20.32
CA LEU A 759 -12.84 0.30 -18.89
C LEU A 759 -14.13 0.73 -18.19
N TRP A 760 -14.53 1.99 -18.41
CA TRP A 760 -15.70 2.59 -17.79
C TRP A 760 -17.02 2.01 -18.31
N ILE A 761 -17.03 1.35 -19.48
CA ILE A 761 -18.22 0.66 -19.99
C ILE A 761 -18.28 -0.75 -19.43
N ARG A 762 -17.16 -1.47 -19.36
CA ARG A 762 -17.07 -2.79 -18.70
C ARG A 762 -17.38 -2.72 -17.20
N THR A 763 -17.10 -1.58 -16.57
CA THR A 763 -17.47 -1.32 -15.17
C THR A 763 -18.99 -1.27 -14.97
N ARG A 764 -19.73 -0.73 -15.96
CA ARG A 764 -21.20 -0.63 -15.92
C ARG A 764 -21.89 -1.98 -16.03
N PHE A 765 -21.30 -2.93 -16.74
CA PHE A 765 -21.84 -4.29 -16.91
C PHE A 765 -22.19 -4.95 -15.56
N TYR A 766 -21.28 -4.93 -14.59
CA TYR A 766 -21.56 -5.48 -13.25
C TYR A 766 -22.64 -4.69 -12.53
N PHE A 767 -22.62 -3.37 -12.66
CA PHE A 767 -23.60 -2.52 -12.00
C PHE A 767 -25.01 -2.66 -12.57
N GLN A 768 -25.17 -2.91 -13.88
CA GLN A 768 -26.47 -3.19 -14.49
C GLN A 768 -27.12 -4.48 -13.95
N LEU A 769 -26.32 -5.55 -13.82
CA LEU A 769 -26.78 -6.79 -13.17
C LEU A 769 -27.24 -6.51 -11.73
N TRP A 770 -26.50 -5.68 -10.99
CA TRP A 770 -26.86 -5.31 -9.64
C TRP A 770 -28.12 -4.43 -9.58
N LEU A 771 -28.25 -3.42 -10.43
CA LEU A 771 -29.45 -2.59 -10.51
C LEU A 771 -30.71 -3.44 -10.74
N TYR A 772 -30.63 -4.39 -11.68
CA TYR A 772 -31.77 -5.24 -11.98
C TYR A 772 -32.05 -6.25 -10.86
N PHE A 773 -31.07 -7.06 -10.47
CA PHE A 773 -31.34 -8.14 -9.52
C PHE A 773 -31.47 -7.67 -8.08
N HIS A 774 -30.62 -6.74 -7.65
CA HIS A 774 -30.58 -6.27 -6.26
C HIS A 774 -31.49 -5.07 -6.05
N GLU A 775 -31.22 -3.97 -6.75
CA GLU A 775 -31.90 -2.71 -6.46
C GLU A 775 -33.39 -2.74 -6.84
N MET A 776 -33.74 -3.40 -7.96
CA MET A 776 -35.14 -3.61 -8.36
C MET A 776 -35.78 -4.86 -7.73
N GLY A 777 -35.04 -5.62 -6.94
CA GLY A 777 -35.58 -6.71 -6.12
C GLY A 777 -35.93 -8.00 -6.86
N HIS A 778 -35.52 -8.16 -8.13
CA HIS A 778 -35.81 -9.37 -8.93
C HIS A 778 -35.11 -10.63 -8.41
N LYS A 779 -33.91 -10.48 -7.84
CA LYS A 779 -33.19 -11.52 -7.09
C LYS A 779 -32.18 -10.86 -6.13
N PRO A 780 -32.60 -10.42 -4.93
CA PRO A 780 -31.75 -9.68 -3.99
C PRO A 780 -30.49 -10.41 -3.51
N THR A 781 -30.42 -11.72 -3.74
CA THR A 781 -29.29 -12.60 -3.39
C THR A 781 -28.37 -12.92 -4.57
N PHE A 782 -28.56 -12.30 -5.75
CA PHE A 782 -27.87 -12.67 -6.98
C PHE A 782 -26.33 -12.69 -6.84
N TYR A 783 -25.70 -11.57 -6.47
CA TYR A 783 -24.25 -11.54 -6.27
C TYR A 783 -23.78 -12.48 -5.16
N GLN A 784 -24.52 -12.60 -4.05
CA GLN A 784 -24.17 -13.49 -2.95
C GLN A 784 -24.06 -14.96 -3.41
N GLU A 785 -25.07 -15.42 -4.14
CA GLU A 785 -25.10 -16.76 -4.72
C GLU A 785 -24.06 -16.93 -5.84
N LEU A 786 -23.80 -15.88 -6.63
CA LEU A 786 -22.76 -15.88 -7.66
C LEU A 786 -21.36 -16.03 -7.04
N PHE A 787 -21.05 -15.30 -5.97
CA PHE A 787 -19.80 -15.44 -5.24
C PHE A 787 -19.66 -16.82 -4.59
N GLU A 788 -20.73 -17.40 -4.05
CA GLU A 788 -20.71 -18.79 -3.59
C GLU A 788 -20.41 -19.79 -4.70
N ARG A 789 -21.00 -19.59 -5.88
CA ARG A 789 -20.76 -20.46 -7.03
C ARG A 789 -19.30 -20.35 -7.50
N LEU A 790 -18.78 -19.13 -7.59
CA LEU A 790 -17.40 -18.85 -7.98
C LEU A 790 -16.38 -19.31 -6.93
N ARG A 791 -16.73 -19.33 -5.64
CA ARG A 791 -15.91 -19.98 -4.59
C ARG A 791 -15.75 -21.47 -4.81
N ARG A 792 -16.82 -22.15 -5.21
CA ARG A 792 -16.82 -23.61 -5.45
C ARG A 792 -16.17 -23.96 -6.79
N GLU A 793 -16.40 -23.12 -7.80
CA GLU A 793 -15.98 -23.37 -9.18
C GLU A 793 -15.40 -22.09 -9.80
N PRO A 794 -14.18 -21.69 -9.39
CA PRO A 794 -13.61 -20.39 -9.72
C PRO A 794 -13.30 -20.23 -11.21
N MET A 795 -13.20 -18.97 -11.62
CA MET A 795 -12.60 -18.61 -12.90
C MET A 795 -11.08 -18.80 -12.87
N THR A 796 -10.47 -18.97 -14.04
CA THR A 796 -9.03 -19.14 -14.19
C THR A 796 -8.49 -18.23 -15.29
N ALA A 797 -7.39 -17.54 -15.03
CA ALA A 797 -6.63 -16.76 -16.01
C ALA A 797 -5.17 -17.24 -16.06
N SER A 798 -4.48 -16.95 -17.17
CA SER A 798 -3.05 -17.20 -17.33
C SER A 798 -2.30 -15.90 -17.59
N THR A 799 -1.17 -15.72 -16.92
CA THR A 799 -0.20 -14.64 -17.18
C THR A 799 0.99 -15.12 -18.02
N GLN A 800 0.93 -16.35 -18.53
CA GLN A 800 2.01 -16.98 -19.31
C GLN A 800 1.65 -16.99 -20.80
N GLU A 801 2.39 -16.25 -21.61
CA GLU A 801 2.15 -16.16 -23.06
C GLU A 801 2.22 -17.51 -23.78
N HIS A 802 3.21 -18.33 -23.40
CA HIS A 802 3.42 -19.66 -23.99
C HIS A 802 2.40 -20.72 -23.50
N ALA A 803 1.56 -20.37 -22.53
CA ALA A 803 0.51 -21.23 -21.98
C ALA A 803 -0.76 -20.41 -21.75
N PRO A 804 -1.43 -19.94 -22.82
CA PRO A 804 -2.62 -19.11 -22.70
C PRO A 804 -3.74 -19.89 -22.01
N GLY A 805 -4.52 -19.21 -21.17
CA GLY A 805 -5.73 -19.74 -20.56
C GLY A 805 -6.86 -19.90 -21.57
N SER A 806 -8.08 -20.16 -21.07
CA SER A 806 -9.27 -20.32 -21.92
C SER A 806 -10.38 -19.38 -21.50
N GLY A 807 -11.02 -18.71 -22.48
CA GLY A 807 -12.23 -17.92 -22.22
C GLY A 807 -13.39 -18.76 -21.68
N LYS A 808 -13.38 -20.09 -21.96
CA LYS A 808 -14.33 -21.06 -21.39
C LYS A 808 -14.26 -21.17 -19.87
N THR A 809 -13.07 -21.01 -19.30
CA THR A 809 -12.85 -21.06 -17.84
C THR A 809 -12.76 -19.68 -17.19
N ASP A 810 -12.92 -18.61 -17.97
CA ASP A 810 -12.91 -17.22 -17.53
C ASP A 810 -14.29 -16.54 -17.79
N PHE A 811 -14.38 -15.56 -18.71
CA PHE A 811 -15.60 -14.78 -18.94
C PHE A 811 -16.84 -15.60 -19.37
N LEU A 812 -16.69 -16.71 -20.11
CA LEU A 812 -17.84 -17.57 -20.44
C LEU A 812 -18.33 -18.36 -19.21
N ARG A 813 -17.43 -18.69 -18.28
CA ARG A 813 -17.80 -19.30 -17.00
C ARG A 813 -18.57 -18.31 -16.13
N PHE A 814 -18.12 -17.06 -16.07
CA PHE A 814 -18.87 -15.98 -15.43
C PHE A 814 -20.30 -15.90 -15.98
N ALA A 815 -20.43 -15.89 -17.31
CA ALA A 815 -21.73 -15.80 -17.98
C ALA A 815 -22.67 -16.97 -17.64
N LYS A 816 -22.15 -18.20 -17.68
CA LYS A 816 -22.90 -19.40 -17.29
C LYS A 816 -23.32 -19.37 -15.83
N HIS A 817 -22.43 -18.98 -14.92
CA HIS A 817 -22.75 -18.91 -13.49
C HIS A 817 -23.79 -17.82 -13.19
N CYS A 818 -23.79 -16.71 -13.92
CA CYS A 818 -24.87 -15.72 -13.83
C CYS A 818 -26.22 -16.33 -14.21
N CYS A 819 -26.28 -17.11 -15.30
CA CYS A 819 -27.52 -17.80 -15.70
C CYS A 819 -27.93 -18.88 -14.69
N ASP A 820 -26.97 -19.62 -14.14
CA ASP A 820 -27.21 -20.62 -13.09
C ASP A 820 -27.84 -20.01 -11.85
N VAL A 821 -27.40 -18.82 -11.45
CA VAL A 821 -27.89 -18.13 -10.28
C VAL A 821 -29.23 -17.44 -10.57
N ALA A 822 -29.33 -16.70 -11.68
CA ALA A 822 -30.56 -16.03 -12.08
C ALA A 822 -31.68 -17.01 -12.43
N LYS A 823 -31.36 -18.25 -12.83
CA LYS A 823 -32.28 -19.21 -13.46
C LYS A 823 -32.94 -18.63 -14.71
N MET A 824 -32.16 -17.86 -15.47
CA MET A 824 -32.59 -17.14 -16.66
C MET A 824 -31.54 -17.27 -17.75
N ASP A 825 -31.97 -17.36 -19.00
CA ASP A 825 -31.10 -17.20 -20.16
C ASP A 825 -30.77 -15.71 -20.34
N LEU A 826 -29.54 -15.35 -19.97
CA LEU A 826 -29.00 -14.00 -20.12
C LEU A 826 -28.10 -13.85 -21.35
N SER A 827 -28.15 -14.80 -22.30
CA SER A 827 -27.26 -14.81 -23.48
C SER A 827 -27.29 -13.50 -24.26
N GLU A 828 -28.46 -12.88 -24.48
CA GLU A 828 -28.55 -11.57 -25.16
C GLU A 828 -27.82 -10.45 -24.43
N PHE A 829 -27.82 -10.46 -23.09
CA PHE A 829 -27.08 -9.47 -22.29
C PHE A 829 -25.57 -9.65 -22.46
N PHE A 830 -25.07 -10.89 -22.45
CA PHE A 830 -23.66 -11.19 -22.70
C PHE A 830 -23.24 -10.96 -24.15
N GLN A 831 -24.14 -11.21 -25.11
CA GLN A 831 -23.93 -10.88 -26.51
C GLN A 831 -23.81 -9.37 -26.71
N PHE A 832 -24.68 -8.58 -26.06
CA PHE A 832 -24.62 -7.11 -26.08
C PHE A 832 -23.25 -6.59 -25.63
N TYR A 833 -22.62 -7.26 -24.67
CA TYR A 833 -21.28 -6.91 -24.18
C TYR A 833 -20.13 -7.60 -24.94
N GLY A 834 -20.38 -8.17 -26.12
CA GLY A 834 -19.31 -8.68 -26.99
C GLY A 834 -18.58 -9.93 -26.50
N MET A 835 -19.17 -10.71 -25.57
CA MET A 835 -18.51 -11.91 -25.01
C MET A 835 -18.48 -13.12 -25.96
N PHE A 836 -19.21 -13.07 -27.07
CA PHE A 836 -19.35 -14.20 -28.01
C PHE A 836 -18.60 -13.97 -29.32
N GLN A 837 -17.32 -13.60 -29.20
CA GLN A 837 -16.40 -13.46 -30.32
C GLN A 837 -15.21 -14.41 -30.12
N PRO A 838 -14.86 -15.26 -31.10
CA PRO A 838 -13.73 -16.18 -30.97
C PRO A 838 -12.41 -15.41 -30.91
N THR A 839 -11.47 -15.91 -30.10
CA THR A 839 -10.15 -15.31 -29.89
C THR A 839 -9.04 -16.36 -29.95
N LYS A 840 -7.86 -15.99 -30.44
CA LYS A 840 -6.68 -16.87 -30.50
C LYS A 840 -5.46 -16.15 -29.94
N ASN A 841 -4.84 -16.71 -28.90
CA ASN A 841 -3.71 -16.13 -28.17
C ASN A 841 -3.90 -14.64 -27.88
N TYR A 842 -5.10 -14.28 -27.43
CA TYR A 842 -5.45 -12.90 -27.16
C TYR A 842 -4.74 -12.44 -25.90
N THR A 843 -4.15 -11.26 -25.97
CA THR A 843 -3.42 -10.63 -24.86
C THR A 843 -4.16 -9.37 -24.43
N VAL A 844 -4.46 -9.27 -23.14
CA VAL A 844 -5.04 -8.07 -22.54
C VAL A 844 -4.26 -7.70 -21.28
N GLY A 845 -3.82 -6.45 -21.22
CA GLY A 845 -3.03 -5.91 -20.11
C GLY A 845 -3.87 -5.03 -19.20
N ASP A 846 -3.81 -5.30 -17.89
CA ASP A 846 -4.38 -4.47 -16.83
C ASP A 846 -3.60 -4.72 -15.53
N TYR A 847 -2.57 -3.91 -15.27
CA TYR A 847 -1.39 -4.13 -14.40
C TYR A 847 -0.52 -5.35 -14.73
N THR A 848 -1.08 -6.38 -15.33
CA THR A 848 -0.36 -7.57 -15.80
C THR A 848 -1.01 -8.07 -17.08
N ASN A 849 -0.21 -8.59 -18.01
CA ASN A 849 -0.71 -9.21 -19.22
C ASN A 849 -1.35 -10.56 -18.89
N THR A 850 -2.58 -10.75 -19.35
CA THR A 850 -3.28 -12.03 -19.33
C THR A 850 -3.49 -12.54 -20.75
N TYR A 851 -3.35 -13.85 -20.92
CA TYR A 851 -3.35 -14.51 -22.22
C TYR A 851 -4.42 -15.59 -22.24
N PHE A 852 -5.24 -15.65 -23.29
CA PHE A 852 -6.26 -16.69 -23.44
C PHE A 852 -6.70 -16.92 -24.89
N SER A 853 -7.34 -18.07 -25.15
CA SER A 853 -8.02 -18.36 -26.41
C SER A 853 -9.47 -18.81 -26.16
N THR A 854 -10.35 -18.54 -27.12
CA THR A 854 -11.77 -18.93 -27.09
C THR A 854 -12.20 -19.36 -28.47
N THR A 855 -12.62 -20.61 -28.62
CA THR A 855 -13.08 -21.11 -29.93
C THR A 855 -14.57 -20.84 -30.14
N GLN A 856 -15.03 -20.89 -31.39
CA GLN A 856 -16.46 -20.82 -31.70
C GLN A 856 -17.24 -21.94 -31.00
N LYS A 857 -16.66 -23.15 -30.93
CA LYS A 857 -17.24 -24.28 -30.20
C LYS A 857 -17.47 -23.97 -28.72
N ASP A 858 -16.50 -23.33 -28.06
CA ASP A 858 -16.65 -22.94 -26.65
C ASP A 858 -17.80 -21.95 -26.44
N ILE A 859 -17.96 -21.02 -27.38
CA ILE A 859 -19.04 -20.01 -27.39
C ILE A 859 -20.39 -20.69 -27.61
N ASP A 860 -20.51 -21.56 -28.62
CA ASP A 860 -21.74 -22.27 -28.94
C ASP A 860 -22.18 -23.16 -27.77
N GLU A 861 -21.23 -23.86 -27.13
CA GLU A 861 -21.49 -24.65 -25.92
C GLU A 861 -21.98 -23.79 -24.75
N ALA A 862 -21.41 -22.58 -24.57
CA ALA A 862 -21.86 -21.66 -23.54
C ALA A 862 -23.27 -21.16 -23.82
N ILE A 863 -23.57 -20.72 -25.05
CA ILE A 863 -24.90 -20.25 -25.46
C ILE A 863 -25.94 -21.35 -25.28
N ALA A 864 -25.68 -22.55 -25.79
CA ALA A 864 -26.57 -23.70 -25.65
C ALA A 864 -26.79 -24.09 -24.17
N TYR A 865 -25.79 -23.86 -23.30
CA TYR A 865 -25.95 -24.04 -21.87
C TYR A 865 -26.88 -22.99 -21.24
N MET A 866 -26.72 -21.72 -21.60
CA MET A 866 -27.54 -20.62 -21.07
C MET A 866 -29.01 -20.74 -21.52
N GLN A 867 -29.25 -21.18 -22.76
CA GLN A 867 -30.58 -21.37 -23.35
C GLN A 867 -31.39 -22.53 -22.74
N LYS A 868 -30.83 -23.29 -21.80
CA LYS A 868 -31.59 -24.28 -21.01
C LYS A 868 -32.54 -23.62 -20.01
N TYR A 869 -32.29 -22.36 -19.66
CA TYR A 869 -33.12 -21.59 -18.75
C TYR A 869 -34.21 -20.82 -19.51
N PRO A 870 -35.33 -20.46 -18.86
CA PRO A 870 -36.31 -19.54 -19.43
C PRO A 870 -35.65 -18.24 -19.86
N LYS A 871 -36.14 -17.64 -20.95
CA LYS A 871 -35.61 -16.37 -21.46
C LYS A 871 -35.61 -15.31 -20.35
N GLY A 872 -34.46 -14.67 -20.15
CA GLY A 872 -34.34 -13.57 -19.21
C GLY A 872 -35.11 -12.32 -19.66
N PRO A 873 -35.18 -11.29 -18.80
CA PRO A 873 -35.85 -10.02 -19.12
C PRO A 873 -35.31 -9.39 -20.41
N GLU A 874 -36.20 -9.22 -21.39
CA GLU A 874 -35.87 -8.79 -22.75
C GLU A 874 -35.23 -7.37 -22.81
N GLY A 875 -35.45 -6.57 -21.77
CA GLY A 875 -34.96 -5.19 -21.68
C GLY A 875 -33.72 -4.97 -20.81
N LEU A 876 -33.15 -6.01 -20.17
CA LEU A 876 -32.09 -5.84 -19.15
C LEU A 876 -30.89 -5.02 -19.65
N LEU A 877 -30.46 -5.23 -20.90
CA LEU A 877 -29.32 -4.52 -21.48
C LEU A 877 -29.50 -2.99 -21.53
N PHE A 878 -30.74 -2.50 -21.42
CA PHE A 878 -31.06 -1.07 -21.44
C PHE A 878 -31.08 -0.40 -20.06
N ILE A 879 -30.91 -1.14 -18.97
CA ILE A 879 -31.11 -0.61 -17.61
C ILE A 879 -30.07 0.47 -17.30
N ASP A 880 -30.53 1.66 -16.91
CA ASP A 880 -29.66 2.76 -16.50
C ASP A 880 -30.39 3.65 -15.48
N GLU A 881 -29.70 3.99 -14.39
CA GLU A 881 -30.20 4.86 -13.31
C GLU A 881 -30.20 6.35 -13.66
N ARG A 882 -29.64 6.71 -14.82
CA ARG A 882 -29.39 8.11 -15.20
C ARG A 882 -30.40 8.63 -16.22
N ILE A 883 -31.32 7.81 -16.75
CA ILE A 883 -32.34 8.25 -17.71
C ILE A 883 -33.17 9.41 -17.16
N ARG A 884 -33.46 9.41 -15.86
CA ARG A 884 -34.14 10.51 -15.14
C ARG A 884 -33.35 10.90 -13.89
N LYS A 885 -33.55 12.12 -13.40
CA LYS A 885 -33.00 12.53 -12.09
C LYS A 885 -33.68 11.73 -10.98
N VAL A 886 -32.90 11.34 -9.98
CA VAL A 886 -33.37 10.61 -8.79
C VAL A 886 -33.05 11.39 -7.50
N PRO A 887 -33.91 11.33 -6.48
CA PRO A 887 -33.66 12.01 -5.21
C PRO A 887 -32.37 11.54 -4.53
N ALA A 888 -31.64 12.48 -3.93
CA ALA A 888 -30.52 12.18 -3.07
C ALA A 888 -31.02 11.64 -1.71
N THR A 889 -30.28 10.69 -1.14
CA THR A 889 -30.67 9.96 0.07
C THR A 889 -29.59 9.96 1.15
N TYR A 890 -28.53 10.77 1.01
CA TYR A 890 -27.49 10.88 2.02
C TYR A 890 -27.99 11.59 3.29
N PRO A 891 -27.42 11.31 4.47
CA PRO A 891 -27.81 11.98 5.71
C PRO A 891 -27.68 13.51 5.62
N GLY A 892 -28.75 14.22 5.95
CA GLY A 892 -28.79 15.69 5.88
C GLY A 892 -28.98 16.26 4.47
N ALA A 893 -29.37 15.44 3.49
CA ALA A 893 -29.75 15.93 2.16
C ALA A 893 -30.89 16.97 2.25
N PRO A 894 -30.73 18.15 1.61
CA PRO A 894 -31.80 19.14 1.55
C PRO A 894 -33.05 18.60 0.87
N ALA A 895 -34.23 19.08 1.27
CA ALA A 895 -35.49 18.72 0.61
C ALA A 895 -35.42 19.02 -0.91
N GLY A 896 -35.76 18.04 -1.73
CA GLY A 896 -35.70 18.14 -3.19
C GLY A 896 -34.30 17.99 -3.80
N ALA A 897 -33.25 17.72 -3.00
CA ALA A 897 -31.94 17.42 -3.54
C ALA A 897 -31.98 16.17 -4.43
N MET A 898 -31.29 16.24 -5.56
CA MET A 898 -31.17 15.14 -6.53
C MET A 898 -29.73 14.62 -6.53
N ARG A 899 -29.55 13.35 -6.88
CA ARG A 899 -28.22 12.75 -6.99
C ARG A 899 -27.40 13.43 -8.09
N TRP A 900 -26.11 13.64 -7.80
CA TRP A 900 -25.16 14.23 -8.73
C TRP A 900 -24.60 13.21 -9.71
N ALA A 901 -24.10 13.72 -10.83
CA ALA A 901 -23.36 12.94 -11.80
C ALA A 901 -21.98 12.57 -11.26
N THR A 902 -21.48 11.39 -11.62
CA THR A 902 -20.12 10.92 -11.29
C THR A 902 -19.18 10.91 -12.48
N THR A 903 -19.60 11.48 -13.59
CA THR A 903 -18.81 11.53 -14.82
C THR A 903 -19.13 12.84 -15.50
N ARG A 904 -18.12 13.67 -15.73
CA ARG A 904 -18.28 15.05 -16.25
C ARG A 904 -19.16 15.16 -17.49
N ASP A 905 -19.13 14.15 -18.37
CA ASP A 905 -19.85 14.17 -19.65
C ASP A 905 -21.18 13.40 -19.67
N VAL A 906 -21.62 12.89 -18.51
CA VAL A 906 -22.85 12.08 -18.38
C VAL A 906 -23.71 12.61 -17.24
N HIS A 907 -24.66 13.48 -17.57
CA HIS A 907 -25.62 14.00 -16.60
C HIS A 907 -26.94 13.23 -16.62
N PRO A 908 -27.54 12.95 -15.44
CA PRO A 908 -28.89 12.39 -15.40
C PRO A 908 -29.90 13.26 -16.15
N ALA A 909 -30.85 12.62 -16.83
CA ALA A 909 -31.86 13.25 -17.69
C ALA A 909 -31.31 13.95 -18.95
N GLN A 910 -30.09 13.63 -19.40
CA GLN A 910 -29.55 14.09 -20.67
C GLN A 910 -29.76 13.05 -21.79
N ALA A 911 -30.93 13.07 -22.43
CA ALA A 911 -31.35 12.03 -23.40
C ALA A 911 -30.33 11.75 -24.52
N SER A 912 -29.59 12.77 -24.99
CA SER A 912 -28.53 12.60 -26.01
C SER A 912 -27.33 11.78 -25.55
N LYS A 913 -27.19 11.54 -24.25
CA LYS A 913 -26.13 10.71 -23.65
C LYS A 913 -26.69 9.39 -23.15
N VAL A 914 -27.66 9.46 -22.24
CA VAL A 914 -28.17 8.30 -21.50
C VAL A 914 -29.32 7.59 -22.20
N GLY A 915 -29.97 8.24 -23.17
CA GLY A 915 -31.14 7.73 -23.88
C GLY A 915 -32.47 8.25 -23.33
N ASP A 916 -33.55 7.88 -24.01
CA ASP A 916 -34.91 8.34 -23.70
C ASP A 916 -35.67 7.38 -22.76
N VAL A 917 -35.36 6.09 -22.84
CA VAL A 917 -36.01 5.00 -22.09
C VAL A 917 -34.96 4.09 -21.44
N GLY A 918 -35.39 3.22 -20.52
CA GLY A 918 -34.50 2.29 -19.81
C GLY A 918 -34.22 2.68 -18.36
N MET A 919 -35.04 3.54 -17.76
CA MET A 919 -34.85 3.95 -16.36
C MET A 919 -34.98 2.74 -15.44
N TYR A 920 -34.03 2.52 -14.53
CA TYR A 920 -34.05 1.36 -13.64
C TYR A 920 -35.39 1.16 -12.89
N LEU A 921 -36.04 2.25 -12.46
CA LEU A 921 -37.34 2.23 -11.78
C LEU A 921 -38.51 1.67 -12.64
N ASP A 922 -38.32 1.57 -13.95
CA ASP A 922 -39.33 1.05 -14.89
C ASP A 922 -39.26 -0.49 -15.01
N TYR A 923 -38.21 -1.13 -14.47
CA TYR A 923 -38.04 -2.59 -14.49
C TYR A 923 -38.85 -3.26 -13.38
N ARG A 924 -40.18 -3.24 -13.51
CA ARG A 924 -41.10 -3.83 -12.54
C ARG A 924 -42.10 -4.76 -13.24
N ASN A 925 -42.48 -5.83 -12.56
CA ASN A 925 -43.43 -6.82 -13.08
C ASN A 925 -44.85 -6.23 -13.25
N ASP A 926 -45.18 -5.17 -12.50
CA ASP A 926 -46.49 -4.54 -12.46
C ASP A 926 -46.64 -3.35 -13.45
N ILE A 927 -45.63 -3.05 -14.27
CA ILE A 927 -45.71 -1.93 -15.19
C ILE A 927 -46.75 -2.19 -16.29
N GLU A 928 -47.66 -1.22 -16.49
CA GLU A 928 -48.62 -1.23 -17.58
C GLU A 928 -47.87 -1.14 -18.93
N VAL A 929 -48.20 -2.01 -19.87
CA VAL A 929 -47.59 -2.05 -21.20
C VAL A 929 -48.64 -1.85 -22.29
N ALA A 930 -48.31 -1.02 -23.27
CA ALA A 930 -49.12 -0.80 -24.46
C ALA A 930 -48.21 -0.69 -25.69
N PRO A 931 -48.64 -1.23 -26.84
CA PRO A 931 -47.85 -1.24 -28.07
C PRO A 931 -47.50 0.16 -28.57
N TYR A 932 -46.35 0.26 -29.24
CA TYR A 932 -45.85 1.48 -29.85
C TYR A 932 -45.95 1.40 -31.37
N THR A 933 -46.29 2.50 -32.03
CA THR A 933 -46.23 2.60 -33.49
C THR A 933 -44.82 2.95 -33.95
N CYS A 934 -44.34 2.32 -35.03
CA CYS A 934 -43.01 2.52 -35.59
C CYS A 934 -43.08 2.87 -37.08
N THR A 935 -42.36 3.91 -37.49
CA THR A 935 -42.16 4.24 -38.92
C THR A 935 -40.69 4.14 -39.29
N VAL A 936 -40.40 3.66 -40.50
CA VAL A 936 -39.03 3.58 -41.03
C VAL A 936 -38.96 4.23 -42.40
N SER A 937 -38.07 5.21 -42.56
CA SER A 937 -37.88 5.91 -43.83
C SER A 937 -37.04 5.10 -44.82
N ALA A 938 -37.08 5.49 -46.11
CA ALA A 938 -36.20 4.92 -47.15
C ALA A 938 -34.70 5.13 -46.85
N THR A 939 -34.34 6.17 -46.09
CA THR A 939 -32.96 6.42 -45.64
C THR A 939 -32.55 5.60 -44.43
N GLY A 940 -33.47 4.83 -43.84
CA GLY A 940 -33.22 3.99 -42.67
C GLY A 940 -33.43 4.65 -41.32
N LYS A 941 -34.02 5.85 -41.28
CA LYS A 941 -34.39 6.52 -40.05
C LYS A 941 -35.62 5.85 -39.46
N VAL A 942 -35.46 5.29 -38.26
CA VAL A 942 -36.54 4.71 -37.46
C VAL A 942 -37.08 5.78 -36.51
N THR A 943 -38.40 5.91 -36.45
CA THR A 943 -39.10 6.79 -35.50
C THR A 943 -40.16 5.98 -34.74
N ILE A 944 -39.99 5.87 -33.43
CA ILE A 944 -40.97 5.27 -32.52
C ILE A 944 -41.89 6.38 -32.03
N GLN A 945 -43.19 6.28 -32.31
CA GLN A 945 -44.19 7.22 -31.81
C GLN A 945 -44.36 7.03 -30.31
N LYS A 946 -44.65 8.09 -29.55
CA LYS A 946 -44.83 8.00 -28.09
C LYS A 946 -46.29 7.68 -27.71
N ASP A 947 -46.90 6.73 -28.44
CA ASP A 947 -48.31 6.33 -28.31
C ASP A 947 -48.52 5.04 -27.49
N GLY A 948 -47.43 4.36 -27.12
CA GLY A 948 -47.42 3.20 -26.22
C GLY A 948 -47.03 3.52 -24.78
N LYS A 949 -46.89 2.47 -23.96
CA LYS A 949 -46.49 2.54 -22.54
C LYS A 949 -45.48 1.45 -22.16
N GLY A 950 -44.59 1.78 -21.22
CA GLY A 950 -43.72 0.80 -20.55
C GLY A 950 -42.44 0.41 -21.29
N ALA A 951 -42.10 1.08 -22.40
CA ALA A 951 -40.85 0.80 -23.13
C ALA A 951 -39.60 1.07 -22.28
N VAL A 952 -38.63 0.16 -22.36
CA VAL A 952 -37.29 0.32 -21.80
C VAL A 952 -36.20 0.32 -22.87
N GLY A 953 -36.51 -0.10 -24.10
CA GLY A 953 -35.61 0.01 -25.24
C GLY A 953 -36.15 -0.66 -26.49
N PHE A 954 -35.39 -0.59 -27.57
CA PHE A 954 -35.76 -1.06 -28.91
C PHE A 954 -34.68 -1.99 -29.46
N LYS A 955 -35.12 -3.15 -29.91
CA LYS A 955 -34.26 -4.24 -30.42
C LYS A 955 -34.57 -4.49 -31.87
N VAL A 956 -33.55 -4.82 -32.64
CA VAL A 956 -33.67 -5.10 -34.07
C VAL A 956 -33.02 -6.43 -34.33
N TYR A 957 -33.76 -7.30 -34.98
CA TYR A 957 -33.34 -8.65 -35.28
C TYR A 957 -33.34 -8.87 -36.78
N ASP A 958 -32.43 -9.72 -37.25
CA ASP A 958 -32.44 -10.18 -38.62
C ASP A 958 -33.51 -11.28 -38.85
N THR A 959 -33.61 -11.74 -40.10
CA THR A 959 -34.55 -12.81 -40.49
C THR A 959 -34.29 -14.15 -39.80
N ASN A 960 -33.09 -14.36 -39.25
CA ASN A 960 -32.70 -15.54 -38.47
C ASN A 960 -32.96 -15.38 -36.96
N ARG A 961 -33.62 -14.29 -36.55
CA ARG A 961 -33.88 -13.95 -35.14
C ARG A 961 -32.61 -13.68 -34.32
N LYS A 962 -31.53 -13.29 -34.96
CA LYS A 962 -30.31 -12.82 -34.27
C LYS A 962 -30.44 -11.33 -33.96
N LEU A 963 -30.13 -10.92 -32.73
CA LEU A 963 -30.06 -9.51 -32.35
C LEU A 963 -28.90 -8.84 -33.12
N VAL A 964 -29.20 -7.81 -33.91
CA VAL A 964 -28.24 -7.13 -34.79
C VAL A 964 -28.12 -5.64 -34.54
N TYR A 965 -29.12 -5.02 -33.90
CA TYR A 965 -29.07 -3.60 -33.52
C TYR A 965 -29.93 -3.35 -32.28
N VAL A 966 -29.56 -2.34 -31.50
CA VAL A 966 -30.29 -1.89 -30.31
C VAL A 966 -30.27 -0.38 -30.21
N SER A 967 -31.31 0.20 -29.63
CA SER A 967 -31.38 1.63 -29.30
C SER A 967 -32.26 1.84 -28.07
N ASN A 968 -31.96 2.86 -27.26
CA ASN A 968 -32.87 3.35 -26.21
C ASN A 968 -33.35 4.78 -26.47
N THR A 969 -33.33 5.23 -27.72
CA THR A 969 -33.87 6.53 -28.15
C THR A 969 -35.10 6.37 -29.03
N TRP A 970 -35.99 7.36 -29.01
CA TRP A 970 -37.20 7.36 -29.85
C TRP A 970 -36.90 7.44 -31.35
N THR A 971 -35.68 7.84 -31.72
CA THR A 971 -35.25 7.95 -33.11
C THR A 971 -33.81 7.48 -33.26
N PHE A 972 -33.57 6.61 -34.24
CA PHE A 972 -32.24 6.06 -34.55
C PHE A 972 -32.12 5.71 -36.04
N ASN A 973 -30.91 5.46 -36.52
CA ASN A 973 -30.64 5.15 -37.93
C ASN A 973 -30.11 3.73 -38.09
N LEU A 974 -30.78 2.94 -38.94
CA LEU A 974 -30.34 1.59 -39.28
C LEU A 974 -29.30 1.59 -40.40
N PRO A 975 -28.15 0.90 -40.21
CA PRO A 975 -27.18 0.66 -41.26
C PRO A 975 -27.81 0.05 -42.51
N GLU A 976 -27.33 0.44 -43.69
CA GLU A 976 -27.82 -0.07 -44.97
C GLU A 976 -27.68 -1.61 -45.08
N SER A 977 -26.63 -2.17 -44.49
CA SER A 977 -26.40 -3.62 -44.43
C SER A 977 -27.57 -4.37 -43.77
N ILE A 978 -28.10 -3.86 -42.65
CA ILE A 978 -29.25 -4.44 -41.95
C ILE A 978 -30.52 -4.26 -42.80
N ARG A 979 -30.69 -3.07 -43.41
CA ARG A 979 -31.89 -2.76 -44.19
C ARG A 979 -32.03 -3.64 -45.43
N LYS A 980 -30.92 -3.96 -46.10
CA LYS A 980 -30.91 -4.82 -47.29
C LYS A 980 -31.13 -6.31 -46.96
N ALA A 981 -30.71 -6.76 -45.79
CA ALA A 981 -30.82 -8.17 -45.37
C ALA A 981 -32.23 -8.56 -44.87
N GLY A 982 -33.05 -7.56 -44.52
CA GLY A 982 -34.35 -7.78 -43.91
C GLY A 982 -34.28 -7.88 -42.39
N TYR A 983 -35.27 -7.30 -41.71
CA TYR A 983 -35.26 -7.14 -40.25
C TYR A 983 -36.65 -6.93 -39.68
N TYR A 984 -36.78 -7.11 -38.36
CA TYR A 984 -37.93 -6.66 -37.59
C TYR A 984 -37.47 -5.90 -36.35
N ILE A 985 -38.33 -4.99 -35.88
CA ILE A 985 -38.08 -4.15 -34.71
C ILE A 985 -39.03 -4.58 -33.60
N CYS A 986 -38.48 -4.75 -32.40
CA CYS A 986 -39.21 -5.05 -31.20
C CYS A 986 -39.02 -3.93 -30.17
N VAL A 987 -40.08 -3.64 -29.41
CA VAL A 987 -39.99 -2.91 -28.16
C VAL A 987 -39.77 -3.90 -27.02
N ALA A 988 -38.84 -3.59 -26.13
CA ALA A 988 -38.66 -4.30 -24.86
C ALA A 988 -39.37 -3.51 -23.74
N TYR A 989 -40.07 -4.21 -22.86
CA TYR A 989 -40.82 -3.63 -21.75
C TYR A 989 -40.18 -3.93 -20.39
N GLY A 990 -40.45 -3.05 -19.42
CA GLY A 990 -39.90 -3.16 -18.07
C GLY A 990 -40.37 -4.38 -17.26
N ASN A 991 -41.52 -4.98 -17.61
CA ASN A 991 -42.00 -6.24 -17.02
C ASN A 991 -41.35 -7.49 -17.64
N GLY A 992 -40.29 -7.32 -18.45
CA GLY A 992 -39.56 -8.42 -19.06
C GLY A 992 -40.13 -8.94 -20.37
N LYS A 993 -41.30 -8.45 -20.82
CA LYS A 993 -41.90 -8.81 -22.12
C LYS A 993 -41.26 -8.05 -23.28
N GLN A 994 -41.50 -8.53 -24.50
CA GLN A 994 -41.22 -7.80 -25.74
C GLN A 994 -42.35 -7.95 -26.75
N GLN A 995 -42.40 -7.03 -27.72
CA GLN A 995 -43.40 -7.08 -28.80
C GLN A 995 -42.81 -6.56 -30.11
N SER A 996 -43.12 -7.21 -31.24
CA SER A 996 -42.77 -6.72 -32.57
C SER A 996 -43.67 -5.54 -32.96
N ILE A 997 -43.06 -4.46 -33.45
CA ILE A 997 -43.73 -3.20 -33.82
C ILE A 997 -43.47 -2.78 -35.27
N TYR A 998 -42.56 -3.47 -35.96
CA TYR A 998 -42.26 -3.24 -37.38
C TYR A 998 -41.63 -4.49 -38.00
N ASN A 999 -41.97 -4.80 -39.26
CA ASN A 999 -41.46 -5.95 -39.98
C ASN A 999 -41.25 -5.59 -41.46
N ALA A 1000 -40.00 -5.71 -41.94
CA ALA A 1000 -39.63 -5.41 -43.32
C ALA A 1000 -39.60 -6.64 -44.24
N THR A 1001 -39.95 -7.85 -43.77
CA THR A 1001 -39.76 -9.11 -44.52
C THR A 1001 -40.89 -10.16 -44.41
N ASN A 1002 -42.07 -9.84 -43.88
CA ASN A 1002 -43.14 -10.83 -43.66
C ASN A 1002 -42.68 -12.09 -42.90
N VAL A 1003 -41.73 -11.94 -41.96
CA VAL A 1003 -41.37 -13.01 -41.01
C VAL A 1003 -42.51 -13.14 -40.00
N ALA A 1004 -43.05 -14.35 -39.77
CA ALA A 1004 -44.13 -14.57 -38.80
C ALA A 1004 -43.80 -13.94 -37.44
N SER A 1005 -44.78 -13.26 -36.83
CA SER A 1005 -44.66 -12.59 -35.52
C SER A 1005 -43.96 -13.51 -34.51
N ILE A 1006 -42.95 -12.99 -33.80
CA ILE A 1006 -42.47 -13.66 -32.58
C ILE A 1006 -43.69 -13.75 -31.68
N GLY A 1007 -44.12 -14.98 -31.38
CA GLY A 1007 -45.33 -15.21 -30.61
C GLY A 1007 -45.34 -14.38 -29.34
N GLU A 1008 -46.52 -13.88 -28.97
CA GLU A 1008 -46.77 -13.54 -27.57
C GLU A 1008 -46.21 -14.68 -26.73
N THR A 1009 -45.29 -14.36 -25.82
CA THR A 1009 -44.88 -15.34 -24.82
C THR A 1009 -46.16 -15.72 -24.09
N VAL A 1010 -46.62 -16.97 -24.29
CA VAL A 1010 -47.67 -17.56 -23.47
C VAL A 1010 -47.20 -17.37 -22.04
N VAL A 1011 -47.91 -16.51 -21.33
CA VAL A 1011 -47.82 -16.40 -19.89
C VAL A 1011 -48.35 -17.73 -19.39
N GLU A 1012 -47.46 -18.68 -19.08
CA GLU A 1012 -47.73 -19.52 -17.92
C GLU A 1012 -48.00 -18.52 -16.77
N PRO A 1013 -49.22 -18.52 -16.18
CA PRO A 1013 -49.55 -17.58 -15.12
C PRO A 1013 -48.43 -17.58 -14.08
N ALA A 1014 -48.11 -16.40 -13.54
CA ALA A 1014 -47.21 -16.23 -12.41
C ALA A 1014 -47.73 -16.87 -11.10
N ASP A 1015 -48.55 -17.92 -11.18
CA ASP A 1015 -49.27 -18.57 -10.10
C ASP A 1015 -48.82 -20.00 -9.80
N GLN A 1016 -47.65 -20.45 -10.28
CA GLN A 1016 -47.10 -21.75 -9.84
C GLN A 1016 -46.18 -21.73 -8.63
N PHE A 1017 -45.86 -20.57 -8.03
CA PHE A 1017 -45.10 -20.57 -6.77
C PHE A 1017 -45.55 -19.51 -5.77
N ALA A 1018 -46.86 -19.42 -5.49
CA ALA A 1018 -47.27 -18.93 -4.18
C ALA A 1018 -46.95 -20.04 -3.16
N VAL A 1019 -45.89 -19.87 -2.37
CA VAL A 1019 -45.60 -20.80 -1.28
C VAL A 1019 -46.61 -20.54 -0.18
N ILE A 1020 -47.59 -21.43 -0.03
CA ILE A 1020 -48.63 -21.34 0.99
C ILE A 1020 -48.11 -22.06 2.23
N TYR A 1021 -48.12 -21.37 3.36
CA TYR A 1021 -47.85 -21.95 4.65
C TYR A 1021 -49.14 -21.97 5.48
N ASP A 1022 -49.34 -23.03 6.25
CA ASP A 1022 -50.28 -22.97 7.37
C ASP A 1022 -49.72 -22.07 8.50
N LEU A 1023 -50.54 -21.76 9.50
CA LEU A 1023 -50.13 -20.92 10.64
C LEU A 1023 -49.01 -21.55 11.49
N SER A 1024 -48.67 -22.84 11.27
CA SER A 1024 -47.54 -23.50 11.92
C SER A 1024 -46.22 -23.37 11.13
N GLY A 1025 -46.25 -22.73 9.95
CA GLY A 1025 -45.09 -22.58 9.08
C GLY A 1025 -44.79 -23.81 8.21
N ARG A 1026 -45.72 -24.77 8.11
CA ARG A 1026 -45.59 -25.91 7.19
C ARG A 1026 -46.14 -25.55 5.81
N ARG A 1027 -45.36 -25.90 4.78
CA ARG A 1027 -45.74 -25.71 3.38
C ARG A 1027 -46.94 -26.61 3.06
N THR A 1028 -47.99 -26.02 2.50
CA THR A 1028 -49.25 -26.69 2.16
C THR A 1028 -49.73 -26.28 0.75
N HIS A 1029 -50.69 -27.01 0.19
CA HIS A 1029 -51.24 -26.77 -1.15
C HIS A 1029 -52.73 -26.43 -1.08
N ASN A 1030 -53.06 -25.21 -1.51
CA ASN A 1030 -54.40 -24.70 -1.86
C ASN A 1030 -55.57 -25.14 -0.94
N PRO A 1031 -55.55 -24.77 0.34
CA PRO A 1031 -56.60 -25.11 1.28
C PRO A 1031 -57.92 -24.39 0.96
N LYS A 1032 -59.05 -25.11 1.13
CA LYS A 1032 -60.39 -24.61 0.79
C LYS A 1032 -61.00 -23.68 1.85
N HIS A 1033 -60.57 -23.77 3.12
CA HIS A 1033 -61.08 -22.95 4.24
C HIS A 1033 -60.00 -22.76 5.31
N GLY A 1034 -59.78 -21.53 5.80
CA GLY A 1034 -58.89 -21.21 6.92
C GLY A 1034 -57.98 -19.99 6.70
N VAL A 1035 -57.10 -19.72 7.68
CA VAL A 1035 -56.10 -18.63 7.62
C VAL A 1035 -54.74 -19.18 7.22
N TYR A 1036 -54.10 -18.58 6.21
CA TYR A 1036 -52.84 -19.03 5.61
C TYR A 1036 -51.89 -17.87 5.36
N ILE A 1037 -50.60 -18.18 5.22
CA ILE A 1037 -49.60 -17.19 4.80
C ILE A 1037 -49.26 -17.45 3.33
N VAL A 1038 -49.55 -16.47 2.48
CA VAL A 1038 -49.26 -16.53 1.05
C VAL A 1038 -48.29 -15.39 0.74
N ASN A 1039 -47.09 -15.72 0.27
CA ASN A 1039 -46.02 -14.76 -0.03
C ASN A 1039 -45.73 -13.79 1.16
N GLY A 1040 -45.70 -14.35 2.38
CA GLY A 1040 -45.39 -13.59 3.60
C GLY A 1040 -46.52 -12.72 4.15
N LYS A 1041 -47.72 -12.77 3.57
CA LYS A 1041 -48.90 -12.04 4.04
C LYS A 1041 -49.98 -13.01 4.51
N LEU A 1042 -50.59 -12.68 5.66
CA LEU A 1042 -51.73 -13.42 6.19
C LEU A 1042 -52.95 -13.21 5.27
N GLN A 1043 -53.60 -14.31 4.90
CA GLN A 1043 -54.76 -14.34 4.02
C GLN A 1043 -55.81 -15.28 4.65
N VAL A 1044 -57.08 -14.90 4.57
CA VAL A 1044 -58.21 -15.72 5.03
C VAL A 1044 -58.96 -16.19 3.79
N ARG A 1045 -59.17 -17.50 3.64
CA ARG A 1045 -59.98 -18.09 2.57
C ARG A 1045 -61.15 -18.88 3.14
#